data_AF-A0A8C6P5X6-F1
#
_entry.id   AF-A0A8C6P5X6-F1
#
_cell.length_a   1.000
_cell.length_b   1.000
_cell.length_c   1.000
_cell.angle_alpha   90.00
_cell.angle_beta   90.00
_cell.angle_gamma   90.00
#
_symmetry.space_group_name_H-M   'P 1'
#
loop_
_entity.id
_entity.type
_entity.pdbx_description
1 polymer ?
#
loop_
_entity_poly.entity_id
_entity_poly.type
_entity_poly.pdbx_seq_one_letter_code
_entity_poly.pdbx_strand_id
1 'polypeptide(L)'
;CNDARREQRGTRAVTADCCCCFPGLGHGTFVAGVIASMRECQGFAPDSELHIFRVFTNNQVSYTSWFLDAFNYAILKKIDVLNLSIGGPDFMDHPFVDKVWELTANKVIMVSAIGNDGPLYGTLNNPADQMDVIGVGGIDFEDNIARFSSRGMTTWELPGGYGRVKPDIVTYGSGVRGSGLKEGCRSLSGTSVASPVVAGAVTLLARIVDKNGDHIDVAVSYSPVLWPWAGYLAVSISVAKKAASWEGVAQGHVMVTVASPAENDSDVSGELTSTVKLPIKVKIVPTPPRSKRVLWDQYHNLRYPPGYFPRDNLRMKNDPLDWNGDHIHTNFRDMYQHLRSMGYFVEVLGAPITCFDASQYVTRVTSSVNTTTSRRKLQHGLCFMFCLFYNRQYGPEKQRRPQWWMPDTGGANVPALNELISVWGMAFSDGLYEGDFTLADHDMYYASGCSIARFPEDGIVIAKNLKDQGLEVLKQETAVVEGVPILGLYQTPSDGGGRIALYGDSNCIDDSHRQKDCFWLLDALLQYTSYSMTPPSLSHSHSRVAPPTGVEHPLPQRLDGNHLYRYSKVLEAHLGDPKPRPLPACPHLSWAKPQPLNETAPSNLWKHQKLLSVDLDKVALPNVKSYRPQVRPLSPGESGAWDIPGGIMPGRYNQEVGQTIPVFAFLGAMVVLSFFVVQLTKAKGKPKRRKPRIKRPTYLQQQTTATTVAPGKTPTV
;
A
#
# COMPACT_ATOMS: atom_id res chain seq x y z
N CYS A 1 -9.10 20.70 -29.98
CA CYS A 1 -9.49 21.64 -28.90
C CYS A 1 -10.72 21.18 -28.10
N ASN A 2 -11.85 20.82 -28.71
CA ASN A 2 -13.05 20.37 -27.96
C ASN A 2 -12.99 18.94 -27.39
N ASP A 3 -11.85 18.25 -27.46
CA ASP A 3 -11.76 16.81 -27.13
C ASP A 3 -10.53 16.47 -26.27
N ALA A 4 -10.19 17.37 -25.34
CA ALA A 4 -9.09 17.21 -24.38
C ALA A 4 -9.60 17.02 -22.93
N ARG A 5 -10.74 16.34 -22.75
CA ARG A 5 -11.18 15.80 -21.45
C ARG A 5 -11.10 14.27 -21.45
N ARG A 6 -9.87 13.74 -21.44
CA ARG A 6 -9.60 12.37 -21.00
C ARG A 6 -8.62 12.41 -19.83
N GLU A 7 -9.15 12.16 -18.64
CA GLU A 7 -8.38 12.01 -17.41
C GLU A 7 -7.63 10.67 -17.43
N GLN A 8 -6.56 10.61 -18.24
CA GLN A 8 -5.64 9.46 -18.28
C GLN A 8 -4.31 9.88 -17.65
N ARG A 9 -3.86 9.11 -16.65
CA ARG A 9 -2.63 9.37 -15.88
C ARG A 9 -1.37 9.04 -16.70
N GLY A 10 -1.08 9.90 -17.68
CA GLY A 10 0.25 10.05 -18.29
C GLY A 10 1.15 11.00 -17.49
N THR A 11 2.33 11.30 -18.03
CA THR A 11 3.17 12.42 -17.56
C THR A 11 2.47 13.74 -17.89
N ARG A 12 2.48 14.69 -16.96
CA ARG A 12 1.79 15.98 -17.07
C ARG A 12 2.72 17.04 -17.63
N ALA A 13 2.55 17.31 -18.92
CA ALA A 13 3.27 18.37 -19.60
C ALA A 13 2.42 19.64 -19.66
N VAL A 14 3.06 20.79 -19.51
CA VAL A 14 2.38 22.09 -19.60
C VAL A 14 3.04 22.98 -20.61
N THR A 15 2.17 23.64 -21.38
CA THR A 15 2.53 24.83 -22.14
C THR A 15 1.86 26.01 -21.47
N ALA A 16 2.67 26.77 -20.72
CA ALA A 16 2.31 28.11 -20.30
C ALA A 16 2.64 29.02 -21.49
N ASP A 17 1.75 29.01 -22.48
CA ASP A 17 1.97 29.75 -23.73
C ASP A 17 0.67 30.27 -24.34
N CYS A 18 0.81 31.31 -25.17
CA CYS A 18 -0.27 32.09 -25.73
C CYS A 18 -1.15 31.28 -26.69
N CYS A 19 -2.27 30.66 -26.24
CA CYS A 19 -3.30 30.25 -27.20
C CYS A 19 -4.76 29.98 -26.76
N CYS A 20 -5.54 29.80 -27.83
CA CYS A 20 -6.80 29.05 -27.94
C CYS A 20 -8.08 29.70 -27.40
N CYS A 21 -8.51 30.78 -28.07
CA CYS A 21 -9.90 30.87 -28.57
C CYS A 21 -10.05 32.00 -29.62
N PHE A 22 -10.38 31.63 -30.87
CA PHE A 22 -10.68 32.51 -32.02
C PHE A 22 -9.50 33.39 -32.56
N PRO A 23 -9.60 33.98 -33.78
CA PRO A 23 -8.46 34.06 -34.69
C PRO A 23 -7.54 35.27 -34.45
N GLY A 24 -6.24 35.03 -34.58
CA GLY A 24 -5.21 36.08 -34.63
C GLY A 24 -3.81 35.49 -34.50
N LEU A 25 -3.56 34.72 -33.43
CA LEU A 25 -2.23 34.25 -33.04
C LEU A 25 -2.23 32.75 -32.78
N GLY A 26 -2.04 31.94 -33.83
CA GLY A 26 -1.97 30.47 -33.77
C GLY A 26 -0.67 29.92 -33.19
N HIS A 27 -0.04 30.65 -32.29
CA HIS A 27 1.32 30.39 -31.80
C HIS A 27 1.31 29.25 -30.78
N GLY A 28 0.61 29.36 -29.65
CA GLY A 28 0.57 28.25 -28.69
C GLY A 28 -0.20 27.01 -29.16
N THR A 29 -1.01 27.09 -30.23
CA THR A 29 -1.59 25.89 -30.90
C THR A 29 -0.48 25.09 -31.58
N PHE A 30 0.46 25.78 -32.21
CA PHE A 30 1.63 25.17 -32.81
C PHE A 30 2.57 24.62 -31.73
N VAL A 31 2.82 25.36 -30.64
CA VAL A 31 3.68 24.92 -29.52
C VAL A 31 3.10 23.70 -28.80
N ALA A 32 1.81 23.70 -28.45
CA ALA A 32 1.12 22.52 -27.92
C ALA A 32 1.15 21.35 -28.92
N GLY A 33 1.08 21.65 -30.22
CA GLY A 33 1.17 20.68 -31.30
C GLY A 33 2.53 19.97 -31.36
N VAL A 34 3.63 20.72 -31.31
CA VAL A 34 5.00 20.17 -31.26
C VAL A 34 5.19 19.23 -30.07
N ILE A 35 4.53 19.48 -28.93
CA ILE A 35 4.61 18.57 -27.77
C ILE A 35 3.72 17.34 -27.94
N ALA A 36 2.40 17.47 -28.13
CA ALA A 36 1.47 16.34 -27.97
C ALA A 36 0.50 16.11 -29.14
N SER A 37 0.75 16.69 -30.32
CA SER A 37 -0.12 16.44 -31.48
C SER A 37 -0.09 14.96 -31.92
N MET A 38 -1.26 14.47 -32.30
CA MET A 38 -1.47 13.15 -32.91
C MET A 38 -1.90 13.35 -34.37
N ARG A 39 -1.57 12.42 -35.26
CA ARG A 39 -1.79 12.45 -36.74
C ARG A 39 -0.72 13.26 -37.50
N GLU A 40 -1.12 14.01 -38.54
CA GLU A 40 -0.25 14.51 -39.64
C GLU A 40 0.99 15.32 -39.25
N CYS A 41 0.96 15.98 -38.09
CA CYS A 41 2.11 16.61 -37.47
C CYS A 41 2.27 15.96 -36.11
N GLN A 42 3.08 14.90 -36.00
CA GLN A 42 3.22 14.15 -34.74
C GLN A 42 4.13 14.91 -33.77
N GLY A 43 3.63 15.15 -32.56
CA GLY A 43 4.41 15.74 -31.47
C GLY A 43 5.34 14.72 -30.81
N PHE A 44 6.31 15.22 -30.04
CA PHE A 44 7.30 14.38 -29.35
C PHE A 44 6.70 13.46 -28.28
N ALA A 45 5.73 13.95 -27.50
CA ALA A 45 5.08 13.25 -26.39
C ALA A 45 3.55 13.20 -26.57
N PRO A 46 3.02 12.44 -27.54
CA PRO A 46 1.58 12.39 -27.85
C PRO A 46 0.73 11.88 -26.68
N ASP A 47 1.25 10.99 -25.85
CA ASP A 47 0.58 10.43 -24.67
C ASP A 47 0.50 11.40 -23.46
N SER A 48 1.00 12.64 -23.58
CA SER A 48 1.08 13.57 -22.44
C SER A 48 -0.25 14.28 -22.13
N GLU A 49 -0.55 14.47 -20.84
CA GLU A 49 -1.66 15.31 -20.40
C GLU A 49 -1.22 16.78 -20.54
N LEU A 50 -1.84 17.54 -21.45
CA LEU A 50 -1.57 18.97 -21.64
C LEU A 50 -2.48 19.86 -20.78
N HIS A 51 -1.91 20.74 -19.97
CA HIS A 51 -2.61 21.93 -19.46
C HIS A 51 -2.10 23.20 -20.15
N ILE A 52 -3.03 24.09 -20.51
CA ILE A 52 -2.79 25.30 -21.32
C ILE A 52 -3.15 26.54 -20.50
N PHE A 53 -2.23 27.50 -20.39
CA PHE A 53 -2.46 28.76 -19.68
C PHE A 53 -2.40 29.95 -20.64
N ARG A 54 -3.54 30.60 -20.86
CA ARG A 54 -3.60 31.82 -21.66
C ARG A 54 -3.21 33.03 -20.81
N VAL A 55 -1.93 33.39 -20.86
CA VAL A 55 -1.32 34.53 -20.16
C VAL A 55 -1.20 35.81 -21.01
N PHE A 56 -1.88 35.87 -22.16
CA PHE A 56 -1.79 36.97 -23.12
C PHE A 56 -3.14 37.43 -23.67
N THR A 57 -3.25 38.75 -23.86
CA THR A 57 -4.30 39.41 -24.65
C THR A 57 -4.09 39.22 -26.16
N ASN A 58 -5.10 39.55 -26.97
CA ASN A 58 -4.97 39.53 -28.44
C ASN A 58 -3.92 40.52 -28.96
N ASN A 59 -3.54 41.52 -28.16
CA ASN A 59 -2.57 42.57 -28.50
C ASN A 59 -1.14 42.22 -28.04
N GLN A 60 -0.87 40.94 -27.72
CA GLN A 60 0.43 40.46 -27.19
C GLN A 60 0.88 41.09 -25.86
N VAL A 61 -0.03 41.74 -25.12
CA VAL A 61 0.22 42.23 -23.75
C VAL A 61 -0.14 41.14 -22.74
N SER A 62 0.74 40.95 -21.75
CA SER A 62 0.60 40.05 -20.59
C SER A 62 0.77 40.83 -19.28
N TYR A 63 0.41 40.20 -18.15
CA TYR A 63 0.61 40.76 -16.80
C TYR A 63 1.20 39.69 -15.88
N THR A 64 2.16 40.07 -15.02
CA THR A 64 2.81 39.19 -14.02
C THR A 64 1.80 38.38 -13.21
N SER A 65 0.71 39.00 -12.77
CA SER A 65 -0.35 38.35 -11.98
C SER A 65 -0.97 37.12 -12.65
N TRP A 66 -1.03 37.08 -13.99
CA TRP A 66 -1.55 35.92 -14.73
C TRP A 66 -0.54 34.77 -14.79
N PHE A 67 0.77 35.06 -14.81
CA PHE A 67 1.80 34.05 -14.65
C PHE A 67 1.78 33.47 -13.23
N LEU A 68 1.67 34.31 -12.20
CA LEU A 68 1.62 33.85 -10.80
C LEU A 68 0.44 32.89 -10.56
N ASP A 69 -0.75 33.17 -11.12
CA ASP A 69 -1.91 32.28 -11.01
C ASP A 69 -1.71 30.96 -11.78
N ALA A 70 -1.19 31.02 -13.01
CA ALA A 70 -0.84 29.82 -13.79
C ALA A 70 0.21 28.95 -13.08
N PHE A 71 1.22 29.57 -12.46
CA PHE A 71 2.28 28.90 -11.71
C PHE A 71 1.75 28.29 -10.40
N ASN A 72 0.85 28.97 -9.68
CA ASN A 72 0.16 28.40 -8.52
C ASN A 72 -0.68 27.17 -8.90
N TYR A 73 -1.40 27.22 -10.02
CA TYR A 73 -2.13 26.07 -10.54
C TYR A 73 -1.17 24.92 -10.92
N ALA A 74 -0.01 25.24 -11.50
CA ALA A 74 0.98 24.25 -11.88
C ALA A 74 1.53 23.45 -10.68
N ILE A 75 1.84 24.15 -9.58
CA ILE A 75 2.22 23.54 -8.31
C ILE A 75 1.07 22.69 -7.74
N LEU A 76 -0.15 23.24 -7.69
CA LEU A 76 -1.34 22.54 -7.15
C LEU A 76 -1.65 21.23 -7.88
N LYS A 77 -1.48 21.19 -9.21
CA LYS A 77 -1.72 19.98 -10.02
C LYS A 77 -0.52 19.05 -10.12
N LYS A 78 0.64 19.43 -9.59
CA LYS A 78 1.91 18.67 -9.66
C LYS A 78 2.24 18.31 -11.10
N ILE A 79 2.51 19.35 -11.88
CA ILE A 79 2.93 19.28 -13.27
C ILE A 79 4.42 18.96 -13.35
N ASP A 80 4.82 18.09 -14.28
CA ASP A 80 6.19 17.57 -14.37
C ASP A 80 7.09 18.53 -15.18
N VAL A 81 6.57 19.10 -16.28
CA VAL A 81 7.30 19.97 -17.20
C VAL A 81 6.47 21.19 -17.55
N LEU A 82 7.06 22.40 -17.52
CA LEU A 82 6.42 23.66 -17.88
C LEU A 82 7.24 24.40 -18.94
N ASN A 83 6.67 24.53 -20.14
CA ASN A 83 7.24 25.26 -21.26
C ASN A 83 6.75 26.72 -21.32
N LEU A 84 7.68 27.67 -21.35
CA LEU A 84 7.47 29.11 -21.56
C LEU A 84 8.10 29.55 -22.89
N SER A 85 7.29 29.55 -23.95
CA SER A 85 7.69 30.02 -25.30
C SER A 85 7.62 31.55 -25.44
N ILE A 86 7.96 32.25 -24.36
CA ILE A 86 7.98 33.70 -24.13
C ILE A 86 9.35 34.09 -23.56
N GLY A 87 9.81 35.29 -23.87
CA GLY A 87 10.78 35.98 -23.01
C GLY A 87 10.69 37.50 -23.17
N GLY A 88 11.22 38.24 -22.19
CA GLY A 88 11.38 39.69 -22.25
C GLY A 88 12.57 40.18 -21.41
N PRO A 89 12.87 41.49 -21.42
CA PRO A 89 13.97 42.08 -20.64
C PRO A 89 13.67 42.23 -19.14
N ASP A 90 12.63 41.57 -18.63
CA ASP A 90 12.00 41.86 -17.33
C ASP A 90 12.64 41.11 -16.14
N PHE A 91 13.98 41.05 -16.12
CA PHE A 91 14.74 40.41 -15.03
C PHE A 91 14.63 41.16 -13.69
N MET A 92 13.99 42.34 -13.67
CA MET A 92 13.75 43.16 -12.48
C MET A 92 12.39 42.87 -11.81
N ASP A 93 11.50 42.08 -12.43
CA ASP A 93 10.25 41.62 -11.82
C ASP A 93 10.53 40.50 -10.79
N HIS A 94 10.98 40.90 -9.59
CA HIS A 94 11.28 39.98 -8.50
C HIS A 94 10.11 39.02 -8.19
N PRO A 95 8.82 39.45 -8.10
CA PRO A 95 7.69 38.53 -7.96
C PRO A 95 7.62 37.40 -8.99
N PHE A 96 7.98 37.67 -10.26
CA PHE A 96 8.03 36.65 -11.30
C PHE A 96 9.19 35.67 -11.06
N VAL A 97 10.40 36.18 -10.80
CA VAL A 97 11.61 35.37 -10.58
C VAL A 97 11.48 34.50 -9.31
N ASP A 98 10.98 35.05 -8.20
CA ASP A 98 10.74 34.31 -6.96
C ASP A 98 9.78 33.12 -7.17
N LYS A 99 8.74 33.30 -8.00
CA LYS A 99 7.78 32.23 -8.33
C LYS A 99 8.39 31.18 -9.28
N VAL A 100 9.35 31.56 -10.13
CA VAL A 100 10.14 30.60 -10.93
C VAL A 100 10.98 29.70 -10.01
N TRP A 101 11.63 30.26 -8.99
CA TRP A 101 12.36 29.47 -7.98
C TRP A 101 11.42 28.59 -7.14
N GLU A 102 10.22 29.07 -6.79
CA GLU A 102 9.21 28.25 -6.11
C GLU A 102 8.75 27.05 -6.95
N LEU A 103 8.56 27.24 -8.27
CA LEU A 103 8.21 26.16 -9.19
C LEU A 103 9.29 25.08 -9.27
N THR A 104 10.54 25.48 -9.47
CA THR A 104 11.65 24.54 -9.62
C THR A 104 11.97 23.83 -8.29
N ALA A 105 11.84 24.50 -7.15
CA ALA A 105 11.88 23.88 -5.82
C ALA A 105 10.76 22.84 -5.61
N ASN A 106 9.59 23.04 -6.22
CA ASN A 106 8.49 22.06 -6.26
C ASN A 106 8.70 20.94 -7.32
N LYS A 107 9.90 20.84 -7.91
CA LYS A 107 10.31 19.84 -8.91
C LYS A 107 9.62 19.96 -10.28
N VAL A 108 9.09 21.14 -10.63
CA VAL A 108 8.58 21.41 -11.98
C VAL A 108 9.76 21.75 -12.88
N ILE A 109 10.00 20.96 -13.94
CA ILE A 109 11.09 21.23 -14.89
C ILE A 109 10.68 22.37 -15.82
N MET A 110 11.34 23.51 -15.70
CA MET A 110 11.06 24.68 -16.55
C MET A 110 11.93 24.71 -17.80
N VAL A 111 11.29 24.90 -18.95
CA VAL A 111 11.93 25.04 -20.27
C VAL A 111 11.45 26.35 -20.88
N SER A 112 12.36 27.19 -21.39
CA SER A 112 12.00 28.50 -21.93
C SER A 112 12.83 28.91 -23.15
N ALA A 113 12.24 29.71 -24.01
CA ALA A 113 12.87 30.24 -25.23
C ALA A 113 13.87 31.35 -24.91
N ILE A 114 15.10 31.25 -25.41
CA ILE A 114 16.19 32.19 -25.02
C ILE A 114 16.04 33.63 -25.56
N GLY A 115 15.11 33.85 -26.50
CA GLY A 115 14.88 35.14 -27.17
C GLY A 115 15.11 35.07 -28.68
N ASN A 116 14.62 36.08 -29.41
CA ASN A 116 14.72 36.18 -30.88
C ASN A 116 15.53 37.41 -31.32
N ASP A 117 16.31 37.98 -30.40
CA ASP A 117 16.97 39.28 -30.51
C ASP A 117 18.44 39.15 -30.93
N GLY A 118 18.84 37.96 -31.39
CA GLY A 118 20.15 37.68 -31.96
C GLY A 118 20.40 38.42 -33.29
N PRO A 119 21.66 38.42 -33.79
CA PRO A 119 22.77 37.58 -33.36
C PRO A 119 23.73 38.25 -32.36
N LEU A 120 23.44 39.47 -31.89
CA LEU A 120 24.33 40.22 -30.99
C LEU A 120 24.51 39.53 -29.64
N TYR A 121 25.65 39.77 -29.00
CA TYR A 121 25.97 39.23 -27.69
C TYR A 121 25.26 40.00 -26.57
N GLY A 122 24.73 39.30 -25.56
CA GLY A 122 24.00 39.89 -24.43
C GLY A 122 22.50 40.08 -24.70
N THR A 123 21.93 39.31 -25.63
CA THR A 123 20.54 39.45 -26.12
C THR A 123 19.56 38.44 -25.47
N LEU A 124 19.93 37.85 -24.33
CA LEU A 124 19.15 36.82 -23.65
C LEU A 124 17.91 37.43 -22.97
N ASN A 125 16.79 36.71 -23.01
CA ASN A 125 15.55 37.12 -22.37
C ASN A 125 15.20 36.27 -21.14
N ASN A 126 14.55 36.90 -20.17
CA ASN A 126 14.01 36.24 -18.96
C ASN A 126 12.68 35.51 -19.29
N PRO A 127 12.40 34.31 -18.74
CA PRO A 127 13.14 33.58 -17.70
C PRO A 127 14.18 32.56 -18.19
N ALA A 128 14.40 32.43 -19.51
CA ALA A 128 15.39 31.49 -20.07
C ALA A 128 16.85 31.78 -19.67
N ASP A 129 17.10 32.98 -19.12
CA ASP A 129 18.38 33.42 -18.57
C ASP A 129 18.63 32.95 -17.12
N GLN A 130 17.62 32.39 -16.44
CA GLN A 130 17.71 31.91 -15.05
C GLN A 130 18.48 30.59 -14.92
N MET A 131 19.06 30.32 -13.75
CA MET A 131 19.86 29.10 -13.52
C MET A 131 19.01 27.83 -13.51
N ASP A 132 17.82 27.86 -12.91
CA ASP A 132 16.96 26.68 -12.76
C ASP A 132 16.01 26.46 -13.95
N VAL A 133 16.15 27.25 -15.02
CA VAL A 133 15.36 27.18 -16.25
C VAL A 133 16.24 26.72 -17.40
N ILE A 134 15.79 25.72 -18.15
CA ILE A 134 16.45 25.26 -19.38
C ILE A 134 16.13 26.26 -20.49
N GLY A 135 17.09 27.14 -20.77
CA GLY A 135 17.04 28.14 -21.83
C GLY A 135 17.46 27.54 -23.18
N VAL A 136 16.55 27.61 -24.16
CA VAL A 136 16.67 26.91 -25.44
C VAL A 136 16.89 27.88 -26.60
N GLY A 137 18.00 27.71 -27.32
CA GLY A 137 18.31 28.41 -28.57
C GLY A 137 17.86 27.66 -29.82
N GLY A 138 17.85 28.36 -30.95
CA GLY A 138 17.38 27.85 -32.23
C GLY A 138 18.52 27.57 -33.23
N ILE A 139 18.50 26.40 -33.85
CA ILE A 139 19.26 26.05 -35.06
C ILE A 139 18.31 25.84 -36.25
N ASP A 140 18.85 25.84 -37.47
CA ASP A 140 18.17 25.38 -38.67
C ASP A 140 18.44 23.89 -38.97
N PHE A 141 17.98 23.39 -40.12
CA PHE A 141 18.16 22.01 -40.55
C PHE A 141 19.55 21.72 -41.18
N GLU A 142 20.43 22.71 -41.21
CA GLU A 142 21.84 22.59 -41.64
C GLU A 142 22.78 22.61 -40.43
N ASP A 143 22.23 22.40 -39.22
CA ASP A 143 22.87 22.51 -37.90
C ASP A 143 23.52 23.89 -37.60
N ASN A 144 23.20 24.91 -38.40
CA ASN A 144 23.68 26.27 -38.15
C ASN A 144 22.80 26.97 -37.09
N ILE A 145 23.42 27.73 -36.19
CA ILE A 145 22.68 28.53 -35.20
C ILE A 145 21.93 29.64 -35.93
N ALA A 146 20.61 29.60 -35.81
CA ALA A 146 19.71 30.49 -36.54
C ALA A 146 19.98 31.96 -36.17
N ARG A 147 19.98 32.85 -37.17
CA ARG A 147 20.42 34.25 -37.00
C ARG A 147 19.65 35.04 -35.94
N PHE A 148 18.37 34.70 -35.71
CA PHE A 148 17.53 35.30 -34.68
C PHE A 148 17.82 34.79 -33.26
N SER A 149 18.48 33.63 -33.09
CA SER A 149 18.64 33.04 -31.76
C SER A 149 19.50 33.96 -30.88
N SER A 150 18.91 34.41 -29.77
CA SER A 150 19.62 35.20 -28.76
C SER A 150 20.85 34.45 -28.21
N ARG A 151 21.88 35.21 -27.87
CA ARG A 151 23.24 34.72 -27.58
C ARG A 151 23.94 35.56 -26.52
N GLY A 152 24.80 34.93 -25.72
CA GLY A 152 25.74 35.60 -24.83
C GLY A 152 25.74 35.05 -23.41
N MET A 153 26.31 35.81 -22.47
CA MET A 153 26.20 35.54 -21.05
C MET A 153 25.02 36.32 -20.43
N THR A 154 24.55 35.86 -19.27
CA THR A 154 23.62 36.64 -18.43
C THR A 154 24.27 37.97 -18.03
N THR A 155 23.57 39.08 -18.24
CA THR A 155 24.10 40.43 -17.99
C THR A 155 23.68 41.01 -16.65
N TRP A 156 22.55 40.56 -16.08
CA TRP A 156 22.03 41.07 -14.80
C TRP A 156 22.85 40.64 -13.58
N GLU A 157 23.67 39.58 -13.68
CA GLU A 157 24.57 39.13 -12.61
C GLU A 157 25.88 39.95 -12.55
N LEU A 158 26.20 40.70 -13.61
CA LEU A 158 27.47 41.45 -13.72
C LEU A 158 27.72 42.52 -12.62
N PRO A 159 26.71 43.20 -12.04
CA PRO A 159 26.96 44.18 -10.97
C PRO A 159 27.48 43.57 -9.65
N GLY A 160 27.34 42.27 -9.45
CA GLY A 160 27.73 41.58 -8.20
C GLY A 160 28.47 40.25 -8.38
N GLY A 161 28.70 39.80 -9.61
CA GLY A 161 29.29 38.49 -9.91
C GLY A 161 29.72 38.34 -11.36
N TYR A 162 29.72 37.10 -11.86
CA TYR A 162 30.03 36.77 -13.25
C TYR A 162 28.77 36.30 -13.98
N GLY A 163 28.65 36.65 -15.26
CA GLY A 163 27.57 36.13 -16.10
C GLY A 163 27.75 34.65 -16.43
N ARG A 164 26.63 33.91 -16.44
CA ARG A 164 26.51 32.49 -16.76
C ARG A 164 26.39 32.28 -18.28
N VAL A 165 26.83 31.12 -18.75
CA VAL A 165 26.68 30.70 -20.16
C VAL A 165 25.22 30.32 -20.43
N LYS A 166 24.61 30.91 -21.47
CA LYS A 166 23.30 30.54 -22.02
C LYS A 166 23.30 30.71 -23.56
N PRO A 167 22.36 30.12 -24.31
CA PRO A 167 21.41 29.08 -23.89
C PRO A 167 22.13 27.82 -23.39
N ASP A 168 21.45 26.98 -22.60
CA ASP A 168 22.03 25.71 -22.11
C ASP A 168 22.16 24.70 -23.26
N ILE A 169 21.19 24.71 -24.18
CA ILE A 169 21.10 23.83 -25.35
C ILE A 169 20.47 24.55 -26.54
N VAL A 170 20.72 24.02 -27.74
CA VAL A 170 20.09 24.45 -28.99
C VAL A 170 19.35 23.29 -29.64
N THR A 171 18.27 23.57 -30.36
CA THR A 171 17.54 22.58 -31.16
C THR A 171 16.83 23.25 -32.34
N TYR A 172 16.21 22.46 -33.22
CA TYR A 172 15.50 22.95 -34.40
C TYR A 172 14.50 24.05 -34.03
N GLY A 173 14.78 25.25 -34.52
CA GLY A 173 13.99 26.45 -34.29
C GLY A 173 13.69 27.21 -35.58
N SER A 174 14.26 26.83 -36.72
CA SER A 174 13.96 27.44 -38.04
C SER A 174 13.18 26.46 -38.92
N GLY A 175 12.07 26.90 -39.51
CA GLY A 175 11.29 26.12 -40.50
C GLY A 175 10.52 24.91 -39.96
N VAL A 176 10.52 24.69 -38.64
CA VAL A 176 9.92 23.50 -38.00
C VAL A 176 8.43 23.41 -38.29
N ARG A 177 7.97 22.22 -38.65
CA ARG A 177 6.59 21.90 -39.01
C ARG A 177 5.79 21.44 -37.79
N GLY A 178 4.61 22.04 -37.56
CA GLY A 178 3.73 21.77 -36.42
C GLY A 178 2.28 22.15 -36.70
N SER A 179 1.38 21.95 -35.73
CA SER A 179 -0.07 22.05 -35.94
C SER A 179 -0.57 23.46 -36.31
N GLY A 180 -1.51 23.54 -37.26
CA GLY A 180 -2.18 24.77 -37.66
C GLY A 180 -3.38 25.17 -36.80
N LEU A 181 -3.88 26.40 -37.00
CA LEU A 181 -5.19 26.87 -36.49
C LEU A 181 -6.37 26.28 -37.27
N LYS A 182 -6.14 25.99 -38.55
CA LYS A 182 -7.00 25.17 -39.41
C LYS A 182 -6.39 23.77 -39.49
N GLU A 183 -7.10 22.82 -40.09
CA GLU A 183 -6.58 21.48 -40.34
C GLU A 183 -5.26 21.52 -41.14
N GLY A 184 -4.39 20.53 -40.89
CA GLY A 184 -3.05 20.43 -41.46
C GLY A 184 -1.92 21.06 -40.63
N CYS A 185 -0.70 20.98 -41.18
CA CYS A 185 0.52 21.50 -40.57
C CYS A 185 0.93 22.86 -41.17
N ARG A 186 1.57 23.70 -40.36
CA ARG A 186 2.29 24.91 -40.81
C ARG A 186 3.75 24.86 -40.36
N SER A 187 4.62 25.64 -40.98
CA SER A 187 6.00 25.85 -40.50
C SER A 187 6.16 27.22 -39.84
N LEU A 188 6.99 27.28 -38.80
CA LEU A 188 7.36 28.53 -38.09
C LEU A 188 8.87 28.55 -37.78
N SER A 189 9.39 29.75 -37.54
CA SER A 189 10.74 29.96 -37.02
C SER A 189 10.71 30.83 -35.75
N GLY A 190 11.58 30.52 -34.78
CA GLY A 190 11.78 31.26 -33.53
C GLY A 190 12.27 30.35 -32.40
N THR A 191 12.91 30.90 -31.37
CA THR A 191 13.30 30.12 -30.18
C THR A 191 12.08 29.65 -29.37
N SER A 192 10.94 30.34 -29.52
CA SER A 192 9.61 29.89 -29.07
C SER A 192 9.14 28.58 -29.72
N VAL A 193 9.78 28.16 -30.83
CA VAL A 193 9.56 26.88 -31.52
C VAL A 193 10.57 25.83 -31.07
N ALA A 194 11.80 26.23 -30.73
CA ALA A 194 12.82 25.34 -30.20
C ALA A 194 12.50 24.86 -28.76
N SER A 195 11.98 25.75 -27.90
CA SER A 195 11.58 25.43 -26.52
C SER A 195 10.64 24.21 -26.39
N PRO A 196 9.51 24.10 -27.14
CA PRO A 196 8.61 22.94 -27.04
C PRO A 196 9.21 21.64 -27.58
N VAL A 197 10.18 21.69 -28.50
CA VAL A 197 10.91 20.48 -28.94
C VAL A 197 11.64 19.86 -27.74
N VAL A 198 12.34 20.70 -26.95
CA VAL A 198 12.98 20.27 -25.71
C VAL A 198 11.94 19.82 -24.68
N ALA A 199 10.87 20.59 -24.46
CA ALA A 199 9.86 20.23 -23.46
C ALA A 199 9.18 18.87 -23.76
N GLY A 200 8.94 18.57 -25.04
CA GLY A 200 8.45 17.26 -25.48
C GLY A 200 9.45 16.12 -25.21
N ALA A 201 10.73 16.32 -25.53
CA ALA A 201 11.79 15.36 -25.23
C ALA A 201 11.97 15.14 -23.72
N VAL A 202 11.97 16.21 -22.92
CA VAL A 202 12.02 16.15 -21.44
C VAL A 202 10.80 15.42 -20.89
N THR A 203 9.61 15.61 -21.46
CA THR A 203 8.39 14.87 -21.06
C THR A 203 8.51 13.37 -21.28
N LEU A 204 9.13 12.94 -22.40
CA LEU A 204 9.44 11.52 -22.64
C LEU A 204 10.44 10.99 -21.61
N LEU A 205 11.50 11.73 -21.30
CA LEU A 205 12.51 11.33 -20.32
C LEU A 205 11.92 11.26 -18.90
N ALA A 206 11.13 12.24 -18.50
CA ALA A 206 10.44 12.27 -17.21
C ALA A 206 9.46 11.10 -17.01
N ARG A 207 8.89 10.53 -18.09
CA ARG A 207 8.08 9.30 -18.03
C ARG A 207 8.88 8.06 -17.61
N ILE A 208 10.19 8.06 -17.90
CA ILE A 208 11.11 6.94 -17.71
C ILE A 208 11.79 6.99 -16.33
N VAL A 209 12.03 8.19 -15.80
CA VAL A 209 12.69 8.41 -14.51
C VAL A 209 11.82 7.91 -13.34
N ASP A 210 12.43 7.06 -12.50
CA ASP A 210 12.06 6.71 -11.12
C ASP A 210 10.66 6.15 -10.83
N LYS A 211 10.31 5.02 -11.48
CA LYS A 211 9.23 4.13 -11.01
C LYS A 211 9.72 2.93 -10.19
N ASN A 212 11.03 2.69 -10.11
CA ASN A 212 11.69 1.63 -9.32
C ASN A 212 11.11 0.22 -9.59
N GLY A 213 10.54 0.00 -10.78
CA GLY A 213 9.90 -1.27 -11.13
C GLY A 213 10.90 -2.42 -11.30
N ASP A 214 12.17 -2.10 -11.49
CA ASP A 214 13.27 -3.04 -11.54
C ASP A 214 13.65 -3.62 -10.15
N HIS A 215 13.15 -3.02 -9.06
CA HIS A 215 13.34 -3.49 -7.69
C HIS A 215 12.32 -4.53 -7.24
N ILE A 216 11.32 -4.85 -8.09
CA ILE A 216 10.32 -5.89 -7.82
C ILE A 216 10.31 -6.96 -8.92
N ASP A 217 10.19 -8.21 -8.51
CA ASP A 217 9.87 -9.32 -9.39
C ASP A 217 8.35 -9.55 -9.35
N VAL A 218 7.70 -9.68 -10.52
CA VAL A 218 6.25 -9.87 -10.63
C VAL A 218 5.95 -11.15 -11.41
N ALA A 219 5.07 -11.99 -10.87
CA ALA A 219 4.51 -13.14 -11.56
C ALA A 219 2.97 -13.03 -11.58
N VAL A 220 2.34 -13.47 -12.66
CA VAL A 220 0.89 -13.40 -12.84
C VAL A 220 0.35 -14.79 -13.17
N SER A 221 -0.75 -15.17 -12.55
CA SER A 221 -1.47 -16.42 -12.84
C SER A 221 -2.95 -16.11 -12.98
N TYR A 222 -3.60 -16.65 -14.01
CA TYR A 222 -4.97 -16.30 -14.36
C TYR A 222 -5.71 -17.48 -14.97
N SER A 223 -7.05 -17.44 -14.96
CA SER A 223 -7.85 -18.40 -15.70
C SER A 223 -7.82 -18.07 -17.20
N PRO A 224 -7.46 -19.01 -18.10
CA PRO A 224 -7.45 -18.76 -19.55
C PRO A 224 -8.86 -18.66 -20.14
N VAL A 225 -9.88 -19.18 -19.44
CA VAL A 225 -11.30 -19.14 -19.83
C VAL A 225 -12.13 -18.72 -18.62
N LEU A 226 -13.15 -17.90 -18.84
CA LEU A 226 -14.05 -17.36 -17.81
C LEU A 226 -15.45 -18.01 -17.88
N TRP A 227 -15.55 -19.33 -17.64
CA TRP A 227 -16.81 -20.08 -17.69
C TRP A 227 -17.35 -20.34 -16.26
N PRO A 228 -18.62 -20.06 -15.92
CA PRO A 228 -19.66 -19.45 -16.77
C PRO A 228 -19.44 -17.95 -16.95
N TRP A 229 -19.10 -17.26 -15.86
CA TRP A 229 -18.77 -15.82 -15.82
C TRP A 229 -17.70 -15.54 -14.75
N ALA A 230 -16.95 -16.56 -14.35
CA ALA A 230 -16.04 -16.53 -13.21
C ALA A 230 -14.64 -17.00 -13.60
N GLY A 231 -13.64 -16.42 -12.96
CA GLY A 231 -12.24 -16.79 -13.07
C GLY A 231 -11.43 -16.05 -12.01
N TYR A 232 -10.12 -16.20 -12.07
CA TYR A 232 -9.22 -15.57 -11.10
C TYR A 232 -8.08 -14.84 -11.82
N LEU A 233 -7.53 -13.84 -11.13
CA LEU A 233 -6.27 -13.18 -11.42
C LEU A 233 -5.49 -13.10 -10.11
N ALA A 234 -4.34 -13.74 -10.06
CA ALA A 234 -3.40 -13.68 -8.96
C ALA A 234 -2.14 -12.94 -9.44
N VAL A 235 -1.74 -11.90 -8.70
CA VAL A 235 -0.49 -11.18 -8.92
C VAL A 235 0.41 -11.45 -7.72
N SER A 236 1.51 -12.16 -7.96
CA SER A 236 2.55 -12.42 -6.97
C SER A 236 3.66 -11.40 -7.15
N ILE A 237 4.08 -10.75 -6.06
CA ILE A 237 5.11 -9.72 -6.06
C ILE A 237 6.18 -10.12 -5.05
N SER A 238 7.44 -10.10 -5.46
CA SER A 238 8.61 -10.23 -4.59
C SER A 238 9.50 -9.01 -4.72
N VAL A 239 10.31 -8.75 -3.70
CA VAL A 239 11.43 -7.80 -3.80
C VAL A 239 12.57 -8.50 -4.54
N ALA A 240 13.14 -7.84 -5.54
CA ALA A 240 14.28 -8.37 -6.28
C ALA A 240 15.52 -8.43 -5.39
N LYS A 241 16.39 -9.44 -5.55
CA LYS A 241 17.55 -9.66 -4.66
C LYS A 241 18.46 -8.43 -4.50
N LYS A 242 18.62 -7.63 -5.57
CA LYS A 242 19.40 -6.38 -5.55
C LYS A 242 18.79 -5.25 -4.70
N ALA A 243 17.51 -5.34 -4.37
CA ALA A 243 16.76 -4.35 -3.61
C ALA A 243 16.44 -4.81 -2.17
N ALA A 244 17.06 -5.88 -1.67
CA ALA A 244 16.81 -6.44 -0.34
C ALA A 244 17.12 -5.46 0.82
N SER A 245 18.03 -4.51 0.61
CA SER A 245 18.38 -3.42 1.55
C SER A 245 17.79 -2.07 1.16
N TRP A 246 17.03 -1.98 0.08
CA TRP A 246 16.47 -0.73 -0.42
C TRP A 246 15.16 -0.39 0.30
N GLU A 247 14.98 0.87 0.66
CA GLU A 247 13.70 1.39 1.14
C GLU A 247 13.14 2.39 0.12
N GLY A 248 11.85 2.27 -0.19
CA GLY A 248 11.18 3.21 -1.07
C GLY A 248 9.86 2.66 -1.59
N VAL A 249 9.42 3.21 -2.72
CA VAL A 249 8.16 2.81 -3.36
C VAL A 249 8.42 2.44 -4.82
N ALA A 250 8.12 1.19 -5.16
CA ALA A 250 8.03 0.71 -6.54
C ALA A 250 6.61 0.90 -7.06
N GLN A 251 6.48 1.37 -8.30
CA GLN A 251 5.19 1.69 -8.92
C GLN A 251 5.12 1.15 -10.34
N GLY A 252 3.95 0.65 -10.74
CA GLY A 252 3.76 0.07 -12.06
C GLY A 252 2.29 -0.16 -12.37
N HIS A 253 2.03 -0.99 -13.37
CA HIS A 253 0.68 -1.42 -13.70
C HIS A 253 0.69 -2.82 -14.33
N VAL A 254 -0.33 -3.61 -14.01
CA VAL A 254 -0.67 -4.82 -14.76
C VAL A 254 -1.82 -4.48 -15.70
N MET A 255 -1.73 -4.93 -16.95
CA MET A 255 -2.80 -4.80 -17.93
C MET A 255 -3.40 -6.19 -18.17
N VAL A 256 -4.72 -6.27 -18.16
CA VAL A 256 -5.48 -7.50 -18.40
C VAL A 256 -6.41 -7.24 -19.55
N THR A 257 -6.22 -7.96 -20.65
CA THR A 257 -7.10 -7.90 -21.82
C THR A 257 -8.00 -9.13 -21.81
N VAL A 258 -9.31 -8.89 -21.75
CA VAL A 258 -10.34 -9.92 -21.89
C VAL A 258 -10.89 -9.80 -23.32
N ALA A 259 -10.89 -10.91 -24.05
CA ALA A 259 -11.53 -11.03 -25.36
C ALA A 259 -12.80 -11.87 -25.22
N SER A 260 -13.87 -11.46 -25.90
CA SER A 260 -15.06 -12.29 -26.10
C SER A 260 -15.36 -12.45 -27.60
N PRO A 261 -15.99 -13.57 -28.00
CA PRO A 261 -16.51 -13.72 -29.36
C PRO A 261 -17.45 -12.56 -29.74
N ALA A 262 -17.57 -12.29 -31.04
CA ALA A 262 -18.56 -11.35 -31.56
C ALA A 262 -19.99 -11.87 -31.31
N GLU A 263 -20.93 -10.97 -31.04
CA GLU A 263 -22.36 -11.30 -31.04
C GLU A 263 -22.85 -11.46 -32.49
N ASN A 264 -23.58 -12.55 -32.76
CA ASN A 264 -24.02 -12.95 -34.10
C ASN A 264 -24.96 -11.95 -34.82
N ASP A 265 -25.48 -10.94 -34.13
CA ASP A 265 -26.49 -9.99 -34.63
C ASP A 265 -25.93 -8.56 -34.88
N SER A 266 -24.61 -8.40 -35.06
CA SER A 266 -24.01 -7.11 -35.41
C SER A 266 -23.01 -7.21 -36.57
N ASP A 267 -23.05 -6.24 -37.49
CA ASP A 267 -22.18 -6.14 -38.68
C ASP A 267 -20.67 -5.87 -38.36
N VAL A 268 -20.26 -6.06 -37.10
CA VAL A 268 -18.90 -5.83 -36.60
C VAL A 268 -18.18 -7.17 -36.47
N SER A 269 -17.50 -7.59 -37.54
CA SER A 269 -16.80 -8.88 -37.66
C SER A 269 -15.46 -8.95 -36.90
N GLY A 270 -15.44 -8.59 -35.61
CA GLY A 270 -14.23 -8.59 -34.78
C GLY A 270 -14.45 -9.06 -33.35
N GLU A 271 -13.41 -9.66 -32.75
CA GLU A 271 -13.40 -10.00 -31.33
C GLU A 271 -13.55 -8.74 -30.46
N LEU A 272 -14.48 -8.78 -29.51
CA LEU A 272 -14.68 -7.68 -28.57
C LEU A 272 -13.58 -7.76 -27.50
N THR A 273 -12.65 -6.81 -27.54
CA THR A 273 -11.54 -6.73 -26.59
C THR A 273 -11.74 -5.61 -25.57
N SER A 274 -11.62 -5.94 -24.29
CA SER A 274 -11.67 -4.99 -23.18
C SER A 274 -10.38 -5.08 -22.37
N THR A 275 -9.68 -3.96 -22.21
CA THR A 275 -8.41 -3.91 -21.47
C THR A 275 -8.55 -3.12 -20.17
N VAL A 276 -8.33 -3.79 -19.04
CA VAL A 276 -8.33 -3.21 -17.70
C VAL A 276 -6.90 -2.96 -17.26
N LYS A 277 -6.60 -1.75 -16.79
CA LYS A 277 -5.28 -1.32 -16.32
C LYS A 277 -5.29 -1.15 -14.80
N LEU A 278 -4.64 -2.08 -14.11
CA LEU A 278 -4.57 -2.17 -12.65
C LEU A 278 -3.28 -1.52 -12.16
N PRO A 279 -3.33 -0.36 -11.47
CA PRO A 279 -2.14 0.28 -10.91
C PRO A 279 -1.61 -0.51 -9.71
N ILE A 280 -0.29 -0.71 -9.67
CA ILE A 280 0.41 -1.39 -8.57
C ILE A 280 1.33 -0.38 -7.89
N LYS A 281 1.27 -0.33 -6.55
CA LYS A 281 2.15 0.49 -5.71
C LYS A 281 2.59 -0.33 -4.51
N VAL A 282 3.90 -0.58 -4.42
CA VAL A 282 4.51 -1.45 -3.41
C VAL A 282 5.48 -0.60 -2.58
N LYS A 283 5.27 -0.50 -1.27
CA LYS A 283 6.30 0.03 -0.38
C LYS A 283 7.28 -1.11 -0.08
N ILE A 284 8.52 -0.97 -0.51
CA ILE A 284 9.61 -1.87 -0.13
C ILE A 284 10.21 -1.33 1.18
N VAL A 285 10.44 -2.23 2.12
CA VAL A 285 11.15 -1.97 3.38
C VAL A 285 12.22 -3.05 3.56
N PRO A 286 13.34 -2.76 4.23
CA PRO A 286 14.32 -3.77 4.60
C PRO A 286 13.69 -4.91 5.39
N THR A 287 14.21 -6.13 5.24
CA THR A 287 13.69 -7.32 5.92
C THR A 287 13.57 -7.08 7.43
N PRO A 288 12.36 -7.17 8.03
CA PRO A 288 12.18 -6.93 9.46
C PRO A 288 13.02 -7.88 10.33
N PRO A 289 13.46 -7.45 11.52
CA PRO A 289 14.15 -8.34 12.45
C PRO A 289 13.24 -9.53 12.78
N ARG A 290 13.84 -10.71 12.96
CA ARG A 290 13.15 -11.98 13.26
C ARG A 290 12.06 -11.77 14.33
N SER A 291 12.39 -11.05 15.41
CA SER A 291 11.51 -10.71 16.55
C SER A 291 10.15 -10.11 16.20
N LYS A 292 9.99 -9.50 15.01
CA LYS A 292 8.74 -8.89 14.55
C LYS A 292 8.02 -9.69 13.46
N ARG A 293 8.53 -10.85 13.05
CA ARG A 293 7.94 -11.69 11.99
C ARG A 293 7.10 -12.82 12.59
N VAL A 294 5.80 -12.78 12.29
CA VAL A 294 4.79 -13.77 12.71
C VAL A 294 4.30 -14.51 11.47
N LEU A 295 4.19 -15.83 11.55
CA LEU A 295 3.72 -16.69 10.48
C LEU A 295 2.35 -17.28 10.83
N TRP A 296 1.35 -17.03 10.01
CA TRP A 296 0.02 -17.64 10.10
C TRP A 296 -0.07 -18.86 9.18
N ASP A 297 -0.38 -20.03 9.72
CA ASP A 297 -0.46 -21.28 8.96
C ASP A 297 -1.83 -21.52 8.32
N GLN A 298 -2.03 -20.95 7.12
CA GLN A 298 -3.26 -21.14 6.34
C GLN A 298 -3.28 -22.46 5.55
N TYR A 299 -2.13 -23.14 5.40
CA TYR A 299 -2.02 -24.33 4.55
C TYR A 299 -2.69 -25.55 5.20
N HIS A 300 -2.48 -25.73 6.51
CA HIS A 300 -3.01 -26.86 7.28
C HIS A 300 -4.46 -26.67 7.75
N ASN A 301 -5.01 -25.44 7.66
CA ASN A 301 -6.43 -25.18 7.95
C ASN A 301 -7.33 -26.03 7.05
N LEU A 302 -8.33 -26.66 7.66
CA LEU A 302 -9.28 -27.53 6.95
C LEU A 302 -10.24 -26.68 6.11
N ARG A 303 -10.45 -27.06 4.84
CA ARG A 303 -11.56 -26.51 4.05
C ARG A 303 -12.84 -27.26 4.41
N TYR A 304 -13.83 -26.53 4.91
CA TYR A 304 -15.10 -27.13 5.30
C TYR A 304 -15.83 -27.79 4.11
N PRO A 305 -16.35 -29.02 4.27
CA PRO A 305 -17.22 -29.66 3.28
C PRO A 305 -18.47 -28.82 2.95
N PRO A 306 -19.04 -28.95 1.73
CA PRO A 306 -20.42 -28.54 1.48
C PRO A 306 -21.36 -29.28 2.45
N GLY A 307 -22.13 -28.55 3.26
CA GLY A 307 -23.04 -29.11 4.26
C GLY A 307 -22.44 -29.32 5.66
N TYR A 308 -21.16 -29.00 5.86
CA TYR A 308 -20.58 -28.85 7.19
C TYR A 308 -21.19 -27.63 7.90
N PHE A 309 -21.39 -27.69 9.21
CA PHE A 309 -21.86 -26.57 10.02
C PHE A 309 -20.76 -26.17 11.03
N PRO A 310 -19.76 -25.39 10.58
CA PRO A 310 -18.73 -24.89 11.48
C PRO A 310 -19.39 -23.95 12.49
N ARG A 311 -19.08 -24.19 13.76
CA ARG A 311 -19.55 -23.42 14.90
C ARG A 311 -18.40 -23.33 15.88
N ASP A 312 -17.94 -22.13 16.15
CA ASP A 312 -16.84 -21.89 17.08
C ASP A 312 -17.35 -21.60 18.50
N ASN A 313 -18.65 -21.29 18.64
CA ASN A 313 -19.33 -21.08 19.90
C ASN A 313 -20.70 -21.77 19.91
N LEU A 314 -20.96 -22.67 20.86
CA LEU A 314 -22.23 -23.43 20.93
C LEU A 314 -23.47 -22.55 21.26
N ARG A 315 -23.30 -21.39 21.91
CA ARG A 315 -24.40 -20.46 22.17
C ARG A 315 -24.87 -19.73 20.91
N MET A 316 -24.03 -19.64 19.87
CA MET A 316 -24.38 -18.95 18.63
C MET A 316 -25.39 -19.75 17.80
N LYS A 317 -26.64 -19.26 17.82
CA LYS A 317 -27.78 -19.85 17.08
C LYS A 317 -28.15 -19.09 15.82
N ASN A 318 -27.75 -17.81 15.72
CA ASN A 318 -28.18 -16.90 14.65
C ASN A 318 -27.28 -16.97 13.40
N ASP A 319 -26.00 -17.31 13.56
CA ASP A 319 -25.09 -17.61 12.45
C ASP A 319 -24.67 -19.10 12.57
N PRO A 320 -25.36 -20.03 11.89
CA PRO A 320 -25.13 -21.45 12.06
C PRO A 320 -23.98 -22.00 11.19
N LEU A 321 -23.40 -21.16 10.32
CA LEU A 321 -22.39 -21.50 9.33
C LEU A 321 -21.33 -20.39 9.35
N ASP A 322 -20.09 -20.66 9.72
CA ASP A 322 -18.98 -19.78 9.31
C ASP A 322 -18.85 -19.77 7.78
N TRP A 323 -19.44 -18.75 7.16
CA TRP A 323 -19.50 -18.51 5.71
C TRP A 323 -18.25 -17.82 5.18
N ASN A 324 -17.45 -17.23 6.07
CA ASN A 324 -16.22 -16.53 5.75
C ASN A 324 -15.00 -17.45 5.79
N GLY A 325 -15.03 -18.48 6.64
CA GLY A 325 -13.96 -19.44 6.83
C GLY A 325 -12.83 -18.89 7.70
N ASP A 326 -12.08 -19.83 8.27
CA ASP A 326 -10.80 -19.69 9.00
C ASP A 326 -9.70 -18.93 8.19
N HIS A 327 -9.90 -17.66 7.84
CA HIS A 327 -8.98 -16.85 7.03
C HIS A 327 -8.62 -15.52 7.74
N ILE A 328 -7.34 -15.18 7.68
CA ILE A 328 -6.74 -14.03 8.38
C ILE A 328 -7.21 -12.63 7.91
N HIS A 329 -8.03 -12.57 6.87
CA HIS A 329 -8.59 -11.32 6.33
C HIS A 329 -10.11 -11.24 6.45
N THR A 330 -10.74 -12.26 7.03
CA THR A 330 -12.16 -12.29 7.40
C THR A 330 -12.29 -12.43 8.91
N ASN A 331 -12.31 -13.66 9.44
CA ASN A 331 -12.60 -13.97 10.84
C ASN A 331 -11.52 -13.41 11.77
N PHE A 332 -10.24 -13.59 11.43
CA PHE A 332 -9.11 -13.05 12.21
C PHE A 332 -8.63 -11.68 11.69
N ARG A 333 -9.50 -10.91 11.03
CA ARG A 333 -9.15 -9.58 10.47
C ARG A 333 -8.71 -8.60 11.55
N ASP A 334 -9.44 -8.52 12.65
CA ASP A 334 -9.11 -7.57 13.73
C ASP A 334 -7.81 -7.97 14.44
N MET A 335 -7.58 -9.27 14.64
CA MET A 335 -6.28 -9.79 15.08
C MET A 335 -5.15 -9.35 14.13
N TYR A 336 -5.33 -9.50 12.81
CA TYR A 336 -4.35 -9.04 11.82
C TYR A 336 -4.11 -7.52 11.94
N GLN A 337 -5.16 -6.71 12.08
CA GLN A 337 -5.02 -5.26 12.21
C GLN A 337 -4.31 -4.85 13.51
N HIS A 338 -4.61 -5.51 14.63
CA HIS A 338 -3.94 -5.33 15.92
C HIS A 338 -2.44 -5.64 15.83
N LEU A 339 -2.07 -6.80 15.28
CA LEU A 339 -0.66 -7.17 15.11
C LEU A 339 0.09 -6.17 14.21
N ARG A 340 -0.56 -5.66 13.16
CA ARG A 340 0.02 -4.63 12.28
C ARG A 340 0.16 -3.27 12.98
N SER A 341 -0.77 -2.88 13.86
CA SER A 341 -0.68 -1.62 14.63
C SER A 341 0.44 -1.67 15.68
N MET A 342 0.66 -2.84 16.30
CA MET A 342 1.78 -3.13 17.20
C MET A 342 3.14 -3.27 16.48
N GLY A 343 3.17 -3.14 15.14
CA GLY A 343 4.39 -3.15 14.34
C GLY A 343 4.95 -4.54 14.02
N TYR A 344 4.15 -5.61 14.20
CA TYR A 344 4.48 -6.94 13.69
C TYR A 344 4.23 -7.05 12.18
N PHE A 345 4.92 -7.98 11.54
CA PHE A 345 4.77 -8.36 10.14
C PHE A 345 4.22 -9.78 10.10
N VAL A 346 2.96 -9.90 9.63
CA VAL A 346 2.26 -11.18 9.58
C VAL A 346 2.28 -11.71 8.16
N GLU A 347 2.87 -12.90 7.98
CA GLU A 347 2.99 -13.59 6.70
C GLU A 347 2.08 -14.82 6.68
N VAL A 348 1.47 -15.11 5.53
CA VAL A 348 0.42 -16.14 5.39
C VAL A 348 0.98 -17.33 4.63
N LEU A 349 1.14 -18.46 5.31
CA LEU A 349 1.64 -19.69 4.72
C LEU A 349 0.56 -20.38 3.89
N GLY A 350 0.56 -20.16 2.57
CA GLY A 350 -0.32 -20.83 1.61
C GLY A 350 0.19 -22.18 1.07
N ALA A 351 1.37 -22.64 1.49
CA ALA A 351 2.11 -23.77 0.90
C ALA A 351 2.70 -24.72 1.98
N PRO A 352 3.20 -25.92 1.62
CA PRO A 352 3.81 -26.85 2.58
C PRO A 352 5.01 -26.27 3.34
N ILE A 353 5.28 -26.80 4.55
CA ILE A 353 6.43 -26.42 5.40
C ILE A 353 7.81 -26.79 4.84
N THR A 354 7.86 -27.54 3.75
CA THR A 354 9.08 -27.76 2.96
C THR A 354 9.45 -26.55 2.11
N CYS A 355 8.50 -25.67 1.79
CA CYS A 355 8.65 -24.59 0.81
C CYS A 355 9.07 -23.24 1.40
N PHE A 356 9.24 -23.15 2.71
CA PHE A 356 9.73 -21.95 3.38
C PHE A 356 10.80 -22.27 4.44
N ASP A 357 11.58 -21.26 4.77
CA ASP A 357 12.60 -21.30 5.81
C ASP A 357 12.01 -20.79 7.13
N ALA A 358 11.65 -21.73 8.01
CA ALA A 358 11.06 -21.42 9.31
C ALA A 358 12.02 -20.71 10.27
N SER A 359 13.34 -20.74 10.02
CA SER A 359 14.33 -20.10 10.91
C SER A 359 14.22 -18.58 10.93
N GLN A 360 13.62 -17.96 9.90
CA GLN A 360 13.53 -16.51 9.75
C GLN A 360 12.39 -15.85 10.53
N TYR A 361 11.49 -16.65 11.10
CA TYR A 361 10.32 -16.21 11.85
C TYR A 361 10.56 -16.43 13.34
N VAL A 362 10.00 -15.59 14.21
CA VAL A 362 9.82 -16.03 15.61
C VAL A 362 8.66 -17.00 15.63
N THR A 363 7.45 -16.46 15.50
CA THR A 363 6.25 -17.15 15.98
C THR A 363 5.47 -17.76 14.83
N ARG A 364 5.11 -19.04 14.95
CA ARG A 364 4.04 -19.65 14.15
C ARG A 364 2.72 -19.64 14.95
N VAL A 365 1.63 -19.24 14.30
CA VAL A 365 0.27 -19.32 14.83
C VAL A 365 -0.53 -20.29 13.95
N THR A 366 -1.30 -21.17 14.57
CA THR A 366 -2.22 -22.09 13.89
C THR A 366 -3.48 -22.29 14.73
N SER A 367 -4.65 -22.23 14.06
CA SER A 367 -5.97 -22.47 14.65
C SER A 367 -6.53 -23.86 14.31
N SER A 368 -6.21 -24.41 13.13
CA SER A 368 -6.59 -25.77 12.75
C SER A 368 -5.48 -26.50 11.99
N VAL A 369 -5.34 -27.80 12.24
CA VAL A 369 -4.33 -28.67 11.60
C VAL A 369 -4.98 -29.94 11.09
N ASN A 370 -4.51 -30.41 9.94
CA ASN A 370 -4.66 -31.80 9.51
C ASN A 370 -3.27 -32.44 9.31
N THR A 371 -3.16 -33.72 9.65
CA THR A 371 -1.91 -34.29 10.21
C THR A 371 -0.76 -34.54 9.23
N THR A 372 0.42 -34.79 9.82
CA THR A 372 1.74 -35.10 9.20
C THR A 372 2.68 -33.94 8.83
N THR A 373 2.80 -32.95 9.70
CA THR A 373 4.00 -32.07 9.70
C THR A 373 5.26 -32.87 10.08
N SER A 374 6.36 -32.72 9.34
CA SER A 374 7.61 -33.49 9.61
C SER A 374 8.26 -33.13 10.95
N ARG A 375 8.34 -34.11 11.86
CA ARG A 375 8.83 -34.01 13.25
C ARG A 375 10.14 -33.22 13.45
N ARG A 376 11.09 -33.29 12.49
CA ARG A 376 12.41 -32.63 12.59
C ARG A 376 12.38 -31.09 12.46
N LYS A 377 11.40 -30.48 11.77
CA LYS A 377 11.36 -29.01 11.60
C LYS A 377 10.67 -28.25 12.74
N LEU A 378 10.07 -28.96 13.71
CA LEU A 378 9.41 -28.35 14.88
C LEU A 378 10.37 -28.05 16.04
N GLN A 379 11.63 -28.50 15.97
CA GLN A 379 12.60 -28.41 17.07
C GLN A 379 13.17 -27.01 17.32
N HIS A 380 13.28 -26.16 16.29
CA HIS A 380 13.61 -24.73 16.45
C HIS A 380 12.35 -23.91 16.78
N GLY A 381 11.53 -24.47 17.68
CA GLY A 381 10.14 -24.06 17.89
C GLY A 381 9.99 -22.62 18.36
N LEU A 382 8.78 -22.10 18.26
CA LEU A 382 8.23 -20.86 18.80
C LEU A 382 6.77 -20.81 18.27
N CYS A 383 5.84 -21.45 18.98
CA CYS A 383 4.52 -21.81 18.44
C CYS A 383 3.37 -21.44 19.38
N PHE A 384 2.36 -20.76 18.86
CA PHE A 384 1.04 -20.64 19.48
C PHE A 384 0.04 -21.54 18.80
N MET A 385 -0.68 -22.29 19.61
CA MET A 385 -1.79 -23.11 19.16
C MET A 385 -3.03 -22.70 19.94
N PHE A 386 -3.97 -22.12 19.20
CA PHE A 386 -5.33 -21.89 19.66
C PHE A 386 -6.13 -23.12 19.26
N CYS A 387 -6.80 -23.76 20.22
CA CYS A 387 -7.77 -24.80 19.91
C CYS A 387 -9.20 -24.25 19.91
N LEU A 388 -10.04 -24.88 19.09
CA LEU A 388 -11.48 -24.85 19.22
C LEU A 388 -11.93 -26.15 19.89
N PHE A 389 -13.20 -26.23 20.30
CA PHE A 389 -13.74 -27.47 20.83
C PHE A 389 -13.88 -28.58 19.79
N TYR A 390 -13.73 -29.82 20.26
CA TYR A 390 -14.16 -31.00 19.55
C TYR A 390 -14.68 -32.04 20.55
N ASN A 391 -15.94 -32.44 20.42
CA ASN A 391 -16.52 -33.49 21.27
C ASN A 391 -17.54 -34.32 20.48
N ARG A 392 -17.38 -35.65 20.57
CA ARG A 392 -18.08 -36.68 19.79
C ARG A 392 -19.58 -36.79 20.10
N GLN A 393 -20.04 -36.31 21.27
CA GLN A 393 -21.39 -36.56 21.78
C GLN A 393 -22.43 -35.49 21.38
N TYR A 394 -22.00 -34.37 20.79
CA TYR A 394 -22.91 -33.35 20.24
C TYR A 394 -23.26 -33.67 18.80
N GLY A 395 -24.56 -33.78 18.53
CA GLY A 395 -25.08 -33.96 17.18
C GLY A 395 -26.61 -33.99 17.19
N PRO A 396 -27.31 -32.84 17.12
CA PRO A 396 -28.75 -32.86 16.91
C PRO A 396 -29.03 -33.29 15.47
N GLU A 397 -29.73 -34.42 15.30
CA GLU A 397 -30.32 -34.78 14.01
C GLU A 397 -31.20 -33.62 13.52
N LYS A 398 -30.80 -32.98 12.40
CA LYS A 398 -31.57 -31.87 11.82
C LYS A 398 -32.35 -32.35 10.61
N GLN A 399 -33.65 -32.46 10.79
CA GLN A 399 -34.57 -32.88 9.74
C GLN A 399 -34.81 -31.74 8.74
N ARG A 400 -34.28 -31.87 7.51
CA ARG A 400 -34.78 -31.16 6.32
C ARG A 400 -35.34 -32.19 5.34
N ARG A 401 -36.54 -31.94 4.82
CA ARG A 401 -37.24 -32.90 3.94
C ARG A 401 -36.39 -33.26 2.71
N PRO A 402 -36.29 -34.53 2.28
CA PRO A 402 -36.76 -35.78 2.89
C PRO A 402 -35.59 -36.66 3.38
N GLN A 403 -34.57 -36.08 4.01
CA GLN A 403 -33.34 -36.82 4.33
C GLN A 403 -32.81 -36.42 5.71
N TRP A 404 -32.40 -37.42 6.50
CA TRP A 404 -31.73 -37.20 7.77
C TRP A 404 -30.26 -36.86 7.49
N TRP A 405 -29.79 -35.73 8.02
CA TRP A 405 -28.39 -35.32 7.97
C TRP A 405 -27.87 -35.24 9.39
N MET A 406 -26.83 -36.01 9.70
CA MET A 406 -25.99 -35.76 10.87
C MET A 406 -25.00 -34.66 10.48
N PRO A 407 -25.04 -33.47 11.10
CA PRO A 407 -23.98 -32.49 10.89
C PRO A 407 -22.72 -32.99 11.59
N ASP A 408 -21.60 -33.07 10.87
CA ASP A 408 -20.28 -33.15 11.52
C ASP A 408 -20.10 -31.84 12.31
N THR A 409 -20.35 -31.87 13.63
CA THR A 409 -20.19 -30.70 14.52
C THR A 409 -18.94 -30.79 15.37
N GLY A 410 -18.24 -29.67 15.44
CA GLY A 410 -16.98 -29.46 16.14
C GLY A 410 -16.26 -28.31 15.47
N GLY A 411 -15.44 -27.58 16.20
CA GLY A 411 -14.49 -26.65 15.59
C GLY A 411 -13.26 -27.41 15.06
N ALA A 412 -12.10 -26.78 15.16
CA ALA A 412 -10.80 -27.36 14.79
C ALA A 412 -10.62 -28.83 15.21
N ASN A 413 -9.93 -29.58 14.37
CA ASN A 413 -9.68 -31.02 14.54
C ASN A 413 -8.70 -31.28 15.70
N VAL A 414 -9.15 -31.16 16.95
CA VAL A 414 -8.34 -31.38 18.17
C VAL A 414 -7.59 -32.71 18.17
N PRO A 415 -8.14 -33.85 17.70
CA PRO A 415 -7.36 -35.09 17.56
C PRO A 415 -6.09 -34.94 16.69
N ALA A 416 -6.13 -34.14 15.62
CA ALA A 416 -4.96 -33.82 14.80
C ALA A 416 -3.98 -32.84 15.47
N LEU A 417 -4.50 -31.88 16.23
CA LEU A 417 -3.68 -30.96 17.02
C LEU A 417 -2.93 -31.73 18.12
N ASN A 418 -3.61 -32.67 18.80
CA ASN A 418 -3.03 -33.60 19.77
C ASN A 418 -1.94 -34.49 19.14
N GLU A 419 -2.14 -35.03 17.94
CA GLU A 419 -1.09 -35.78 17.24
C GLU A 419 0.16 -34.91 17.00
N LEU A 420 -0.02 -33.64 16.62
CA LEU A 420 1.08 -32.69 16.42
C LEU A 420 1.85 -32.36 17.71
N ILE A 421 1.15 -32.09 18.82
CA ILE A 421 1.77 -31.67 20.09
C ILE A 421 2.21 -32.83 20.99
N SER A 422 1.81 -34.07 20.68
CA SER A 422 2.22 -35.28 21.40
C SER A 422 3.74 -35.44 21.53
N VAL A 423 4.51 -34.85 20.61
CA VAL A 423 5.99 -34.84 20.59
C VAL A 423 6.57 -34.18 21.85
N TRP A 424 5.86 -33.22 22.46
CA TRP A 424 6.24 -32.57 23.71
C TRP A 424 5.45 -33.08 24.91
N GLY A 425 4.79 -34.24 24.79
CA GLY A 425 3.96 -34.81 25.86
C GLY A 425 2.70 -33.99 26.16
N MET A 426 2.26 -33.12 25.26
CA MET A 426 1.08 -32.27 25.46
C MET A 426 -0.17 -32.90 24.84
N ALA A 427 -1.36 -32.55 25.36
CA ALA A 427 -2.66 -32.88 24.74
C ALA A 427 -3.81 -32.00 25.29
N PHE A 428 -4.83 -31.75 24.48
CA PHE A 428 -6.12 -31.19 24.86
C PHE A 428 -7.16 -32.29 25.15
N SER A 429 -8.13 -31.98 26.02
CA SER A 429 -9.25 -32.85 26.43
C SER A 429 -10.41 -32.84 25.44
N ASP A 430 -11.35 -33.77 25.62
CA ASP A 430 -12.71 -33.72 25.05
C ASP A 430 -13.71 -32.85 25.85
N GLY A 431 -13.38 -32.54 27.11
CA GLY A 431 -14.15 -31.64 27.98
C GLY A 431 -14.32 -30.24 27.40
N LEU A 432 -15.52 -29.69 27.54
CA LEU A 432 -15.96 -28.44 26.91
C LEU A 432 -16.43 -27.42 27.96
N TYR A 433 -15.75 -26.27 28.01
CA TYR A 433 -15.91 -25.31 29.09
C TYR A 433 -16.28 -23.91 28.61
N GLU A 434 -16.98 -23.18 29.47
CA GLU A 434 -17.43 -21.80 29.19
C GLU A 434 -17.51 -20.95 30.46
N GLY A 435 -17.20 -19.65 30.36
CA GLY A 435 -17.52 -18.70 31.41
C GLY A 435 -16.64 -17.45 31.44
N ASP A 436 -17.11 -16.45 32.18
CA ASP A 436 -16.32 -15.27 32.54
C ASP A 436 -15.22 -15.63 33.53
N PHE A 437 -14.02 -15.10 33.31
CA PHE A 437 -12.90 -15.22 34.25
C PHE A 437 -12.01 -13.98 34.20
N THR A 438 -11.26 -13.72 35.27
CA THR A 438 -10.25 -12.66 35.32
C THR A 438 -8.86 -13.26 35.18
N LEU A 439 -8.00 -12.64 34.38
CA LEU A 439 -6.59 -13.03 34.26
C LEU A 439 -5.74 -11.76 34.15
N ALA A 440 -4.80 -11.60 35.09
CA ALA A 440 -3.92 -10.44 35.15
C ALA A 440 -4.65 -9.08 35.03
N ASP A 441 -5.66 -8.88 35.88
CA ASP A 441 -6.49 -7.67 35.97
C ASP A 441 -7.32 -7.33 34.71
N HIS A 442 -7.39 -8.25 33.74
CA HIS A 442 -8.28 -8.18 32.59
C HIS A 442 -9.47 -9.15 32.72
N ASP A 443 -10.66 -8.65 32.43
CA ASP A 443 -11.88 -9.44 32.29
C ASP A 443 -11.88 -10.19 30.95
N MET A 444 -12.01 -11.51 31.00
CA MET A 444 -12.06 -12.40 29.84
C MET A 444 -13.35 -13.21 29.81
N TYR A 445 -13.61 -13.85 28.67
CA TYR A 445 -14.67 -14.83 28.49
C TYR A 445 -14.08 -16.04 27.78
N TYR A 446 -14.28 -17.23 28.32
CA TYR A 446 -13.93 -18.50 27.70
C TYR A 446 -15.16 -19.00 26.93
N ALA A 447 -15.08 -19.08 25.60
CA ALA A 447 -16.21 -19.41 24.74
C ALA A 447 -16.06 -20.81 24.11
N SER A 448 -16.76 -21.81 24.68
CA SER A 448 -16.77 -23.17 24.13
C SER A 448 -15.35 -23.71 23.87
N GLY A 449 -14.45 -23.61 24.85
CA GLY A 449 -13.05 -24.04 24.71
C GLY A 449 -12.77 -25.44 25.27
N CYS A 450 -11.76 -26.10 24.75
CA CYS A 450 -11.20 -27.35 25.31
C CYS A 450 -10.32 -27.05 26.54
N SER A 451 -10.16 -28.01 27.46
CA SER A 451 -9.11 -27.93 28.50
C SER A 451 -7.83 -28.64 28.06
N ILE A 452 -6.74 -28.45 28.81
CA ILE A 452 -5.47 -29.15 28.60
C ILE A 452 -5.49 -30.48 29.39
N ALA A 453 -5.52 -31.62 28.69
CA ALA A 453 -5.52 -32.95 29.31
C ALA A 453 -4.13 -33.40 29.75
N ARG A 454 -3.07 -33.03 29.01
CA ARG A 454 -1.69 -33.38 29.36
C ARG A 454 -0.72 -32.23 29.11
N PHE A 455 0.22 -32.01 30.03
CA PHE A 455 1.27 -31.00 29.89
C PHE A 455 2.57 -31.43 30.64
N PRO A 456 3.77 -31.01 30.20
CA PRO A 456 5.03 -31.29 30.91
C PRO A 456 5.08 -30.76 32.34
N GLU A 457 5.74 -31.49 33.24
CA GLU A 457 5.87 -31.18 34.67
C GLU A 457 6.64 -29.88 34.96
N ASP A 458 7.59 -29.53 34.08
CA ASP A 458 8.35 -28.28 34.09
C ASP A 458 7.63 -27.10 33.40
N GLY A 459 6.42 -27.34 32.88
CA GLY A 459 5.55 -26.34 32.29
C GLY A 459 4.75 -25.52 33.31
N ILE A 460 4.39 -24.29 32.94
CA ILE A 460 3.48 -23.45 33.73
C ILE A 460 2.06 -23.64 33.19
N VAL A 461 1.16 -24.16 34.02
CA VAL A 461 -0.28 -24.28 33.71
C VAL A 461 -1.09 -23.30 34.56
N ILE A 462 -2.00 -22.57 33.91
CA ILE A 462 -2.98 -21.69 34.55
C ILE A 462 -4.36 -22.29 34.34
N ALA A 463 -5.09 -22.41 35.45
CA ALA A 463 -6.43 -22.97 35.50
C ALA A 463 -7.45 -21.94 35.97
N LYS A 464 -8.73 -22.14 35.64
CA LYS A 464 -9.84 -21.29 36.07
C LYS A 464 -11.09 -22.11 36.35
N ASN A 465 -12.00 -21.55 37.16
CA ASN A 465 -13.28 -22.17 37.45
C ASN A 465 -14.24 -21.80 36.32
N LEU A 466 -14.75 -22.79 35.60
CA LEU A 466 -15.58 -22.62 34.40
C LEU A 466 -16.80 -23.55 34.46
N LYS A 467 -17.83 -23.24 33.69
CA LYS A 467 -19.01 -24.11 33.54
C LYS A 467 -18.69 -25.23 32.57
N ASP A 468 -19.09 -26.45 32.89
CA ASP A 468 -19.11 -27.56 31.94
C ASP A 468 -20.31 -27.36 31.00
N GLN A 469 -20.04 -26.69 29.87
CA GLN A 469 -21.02 -26.47 28.82
C GLN A 469 -21.41 -27.79 28.15
N GLY A 470 -20.55 -28.80 28.23
CA GLY A 470 -20.85 -30.12 27.73
C GLY A 470 -21.99 -30.81 28.50
N LEU A 471 -21.87 -30.82 29.84
CA LEU A 471 -22.93 -31.30 30.72
C LEU A 471 -24.24 -30.49 30.54
N GLU A 472 -24.13 -29.17 30.39
CA GLU A 472 -25.28 -28.27 30.15
C GLU A 472 -26.04 -28.66 28.87
N VAL A 473 -25.34 -29.01 27.79
CA VAL A 473 -25.98 -29.33 26.50
C VAL A 473 -26.46 -30.78 26.42
N LEU A 474 -25.77 -31.76 27.04
CA LEU A 474 -26.17 -33.17 27.01
C LEU A 474 -27.27 -33.53 28.03
N LYS A 475 -27.13 -33.04 29.27
CA LYS A 475 -27.98 -33.44 30.40
C LYS A 475 -28.93 -32.34 30.87
N GLN A 476 -28.80 -31.12 30.34
CA GLN A 476 -29.49 -29.92 30.84
C GLN A 476 -29.12 -29.57 32.29
N GLU A 477 -27.96 -30.04 32.75
CA GLU A 477 -27.41 -29.81 34.08
C GLU A 477 -26.25 -28.81 34.00
N THR A 478 -26.33 -27.69 34.74
CA THR A 478 -25.24 -26.72 34.81
C THR A 478 -24.32 -27.05 35.98
N ALA A 479 -23.14 -27.60 35.69
CA ALA A 479 -22.07 -27.81 36.67
C ALA A 479 -20.96 -26.75 36.49
N VAL A 480 -20.44 -26.24 37.60
CA VAL A 480 -19.18 -25.47 37.62
C VAL A 480 -18.06 -26.43 38.01
N VAL A 481 -17.03 -26.51 37.17
CA VAL A 481 -15.82 -27.30 37.43
C VAL A 481 -14.74 -26.32 37.89
N GLU A 482 -14.17 -26.60 39.05
CA GLU A 482 -13.05 -25.82 39.59
C GLU A 482 -11.72 -26.30 38.99
N GLY A 483 -10.77 -25.38 38.81
CA GLY A 483 -9.41 -25.75 38.39
C GLY A 483 -9.27 -26.29 36.97
N VAL A 484 -10.13 -25.90 36.01
CA VAL A 484 -10.01 -26.29 34.60
C VAL A 484 -8.74 -25.69 33.97
N PRO A 485 -7.78 -26.47 33.46
CA PRO A 485 -6.55 -25.97 32.87
C PRO A 485 -6.79 -25.38 31.46
N ILE A 486 -6.60 -24.07 31.29
CA ILE A 486 -6.95 -23.33 30.06
C ILE A 486 -5.74 -22.80 29.27
N LEU A 487 -4.62 -22.53 29.95
CA LEU A 487 -3.44 -21.92 29.37
C LEU A 487 -2.18 -22.62 29.87
N GLY A 488 -1.36 -23.13 28.96
CA GLY A 488 -0.07 -23.76 29.25
C GLY A 488 1.08 -23.02 28.58
N LEU A 489 2.15 -22.74 29.31
CA LEU A 489 3.41 -22.16 28.83
C LEU A 489 4.56 -23.15 29.05
N TYR A 490 5.32 -23.46 28.00
CA TYR A 490 6.45 -24.39 28.04
C TYR A 490 7.68 -23.83 27.32
N GLN A 491 8.86 -24.17 27.83
CA GLN A 491 10.16 -23.84 27.26
C GLN A 491 10.87 -25.16 26.98
N THR A 492 11.23 -25.45 25.73
CA THR A 492 11.91 -26.71 25.43
C THR A 492 13.35 -26.67 25.98
N PRO A 493 13.85 -27.76 26.60
CA PRO A 493 15.13 -27.77 27.33
C PRO A 493 16.39 -27.88 26.44
N SER A 494 16.25 -27.90 25.12
CA SER A 494 17.40 -27.87 24.20
C SER A 494 18.10 -26.51 24.21
N ASP A 495 19.41 -26.49 23.94
CA ASP A 495 20.16 -25.24 23.79
C ASP A 495 19.67 -24.48 22.53
N GLY A 496 19.31 -23.20 22.68
CA GLY A 496 18.53 -22.46 21.68
C GLY A 496 17.08 -22.94 21.50
N GLY A 497 16.51 -23.61 22.51
CA GLY A 497 15.20 -24.24 22.50
C GLY A 497 14.03 -23.28 22.37
N GLY A 498 13.01 -23.74 21.64
CA GLY A 498 11.78 -23.00 21.38
C GLY A 498 10.83 -22.88 22.56
N ARG A 499 9.85 -21.99 22.40
CA ARG A 499 8.73 -21.81 23.34
C ARG A 499 7.41 -22.23 22.74
N ILE A 500 6.56 -22.79 23.58
CA ILE A 500 5.21 -23.23 23.19
C ILE A 500 4.24 -22.60 24.18
N ALA A 501 3.14 -22.05 23.66
CA ALA A 501 1.98 -21.86 24.49
C ALA A 501 0.72 -22.43 23.83
N LEU A 502 -0.10 -23.04 24.67
CA LEU A 502 -1.37 -23.68 24.32
C LEU A 502 -2.50 -22.91 25.01
N TYR A 503 -3.48 -22.46 24.23
CA TYR A 503 -4.70 -21.86 24.75
C TYR A 503 -5.92 -22.55 24.12
N GLY A 504 -6.87 -22.97 24.95
CA GLY A 504 -7.94 -23.88 24.53
C GLY A 504 -9.18 -23.23 23.89
N ASP A 505 -9.17 -21.92 23.67
CA ASP A 505 -10.28 -21.14 23.09
C ASP A 505 -9.76 -20.21 21.97
N SER A 506 -10.12 -20.48 20.71
CA SER A 506 -9.76 -19.61 19.57
C SER A 506 -10.73 -18.44 19.33
N ASN A 507 -11.92 -18.43 19.94
CA ASN A 507 -12.88 -17.33 19.87
C ASN A 507 -12.33 -16.05 20.54
N CYS A 508 -11.26 -16.18 21.32
CA CYS A 508 -10.38 -15.10 21.76
C CYS A 508 -9.81 -14.26 20.59
N ILE A 509 -9.43 -14.88 19.46
CA ILE A 509 -8.79 -14.20 18.33
C ILE A 509 -9.68 -14.05 17.09
N ASP A 510 -10.78 -14.81 16.99
CA ASP A 510 -11.85 -14.58 16.01
C ASP A 510 -12.61 -13.28 16.36
N ASP A 511 -12.96 -12.50 15.35
CA ASP A 511 -13.79 -11.29 15.50
C ASP A 511 -15.29 -11.60 15.42
N SER A 512 -15.66 -12.68 14.71
CA SER A 512 -17.05 -12.98 14.33
C SER A 512 -17.97 -13.17 15.53
N HIS A 513 -17.46 -13.77 16.61
CA HIS A 513 -18.24 -14.15 17.80
C HIS A 513 -17.58 -13.72 19.13
N ARG A 514 -16.68 -12.72 19.10
CA ARG A 514 -15.96 -12.17 20.26
C ARG A 514 -16.89 -11.41 21.22
N GLN A 515 -16.89 -11.79 22.50
CA GLN A 515 -17.68 -11.10 23.54
C GLN A 515 -16.87 -10.08 24.34
N LYS A 516 -15.59 -10.37 24.61
CA LYS A 516 -14.64 -9.54 25.35
C LYS A 516 -13.31 -9.53 24.61
N ASP A 517 -12.53 -8.47 24.79
CA ASP A 517 -11.22 -8.38 24.14
C ASP A 517 -10.19 -9.31 24.79
N CYS A 518 -9.37 -9.92 23.94
CA CYS A 518 -8.37 -10.93 24.28
C CYS A 518 -7.01 -10.63 23.62
N PHE A 519 -6.89 -9.54 22.85
CA PHE A 519 -5.65 -9.21 22.15
C PHE A 519 -4.47 -8.91 23.09
N TRP A 520 -4.76 -8.44 24.31
CA TRP A 520 -3.74 -8.32 25.36
C TRP A 520 -3.06 -9.66 25.71
N LEU A 521 -3.82 -10.77 25.70
CA LEU A 521 -3.28 -12.10 25.96
C LEU A 521 -2.45 -12.56 24.77
N LEU A 522 -2.91 -12.31 23.54
CA LEU A 522 -2.12 -12.55 22.33
C LEU A 522 -0.78 -11.79 22.35
N ASP A 523 -0.76 -10.54 22.81
CA ASP A 523 0.47 -9.76 22.95
C ASP A 523 1.40 -10.30 24.04
N ALA A 524 0.85 -10.66 25.21
CA ALA A 524 1.61 -11.26 26.31
C ALA A 524 2.22 -12.61 25.90
N LEU A 525 1.44 -13.41 25.15
CA LEU A 525 1.91 -14.63 24.53
C LEU A 525 3.02 -14.32 23.51
N LEU A 526 2.80 -13.45 22.52
CA LEU A 526 3.83 -13.06 21.55
C LEU A 526 5.12 -12.58 22.20
N GLN A 527 5.07 -11.85 23.31
CA GLN A 527 6.26 -11.47 24.08
C GLN A 527 6.96 -12.68 24.71
N TYR A 528 6.19 -13.62 25.28
CA TYR A 528 6.71 -14.87 25.83
C TYR A 528 7.54 -15.66 24.82
N THR A 529 7.06 -15.81 23.58
CA THR A 529 7.86 -16.41 22.50
C THR A 529 9.00 -15.48 22.07
N SER A 530 8.72 -14.24 21.66
CA SER A 530 9.68 -13.39 20.94
C SER A 530 10.91 -12.97 21.76
N TYR A 531 10.75 -12.69 23.05
CA TYR A 531 11.81 -12.11 23.88
C TYR A 531 12.36 -13.06 24.94
N SER A 532 11.87 -14.30 24.98
CA SER A 532 12.19 -15.26 26.03
C SER A 532 11.91 -14.77 27.47
N MET A 533 10.97 -13.84 27.64
CA MET A 533 10.54 -13.32 28.95
C MET A 533 9.14 -13.81 29.28
N THR A 534 8.96 -14.43 30.45
CA THR A 534 7.61 -14.77 30.95
C THR A 534 6.94 -13.49 31.48
N PRO A 535 5.79 -13.05 30.93
CA PRO A 535 5.15 -11.81 31.38
C PRO A 535 4.85 -11.86 32.89
N PRO A 536 5.18 -10.84 33.70
CA PRO A 536 4.96 -10.87 35.16
C PRO A 536 3.50 -11.09 35.58
N SER A 537 2.55 -10.75 34.70
CA SER A 537 1.12 -11.04 34.76
C SER A 537 0.80 -12.54 34.81
N LEU A 538 1.45 -13.34 33.95
CA LEU A 538 1.36 -14.81 33.93
C LEU A 538 2.36 -15.44 34.94
N SER A 539 3.44 -14.69 35.20
CA SER A 539 4.35 -14.68 36.35
C SER A 539 3.74 -15.07 37.69
N HIS A 540 2.85 -14.20 38.19
CA HIS A 540 2.41 -14.20 39.59
C HIS A 540 0.93 -14.54 39.75
N SER A 541 0.30 -15.11 38.72
CA SER A 541 -1.10 -15.53 38.76
C SER A 541 -1.32 -16.55 39.89
N HIS A 542 -2.19 -16.20 40.84
CA HIS A 542 -2.64 -17.09 41.93
C HIS A 542 -3.39 -18.35 41.45
N SER A 543 -3.70 -18.45 40.14
CA SER A 543 -4.44 -19.56 39.55
C SER A 543 -3.54 -20.57 38.82
N ARG A 544 -2.29 -20.73 39.27
CA ARG A 544 -1.38 -21.77 38.79
C ARG A 544 -1.70 -23.11 39.44
N VAL A 545 -1.69 -24.18 38.65
CA VAL A 545 -1.96 -25.56 39.08
C VAL A 545 -0.85 -26.47 38.57
N ALA A 546 -0.66 -27.62 39.22
CA ALA A 546 0.26 -28.65 38.74
C ALA A 546 -0.11 -29.10 37.30
N PRO A 547 0.88 -29.34 36.42
CA PRO A 547 0.62 -29.83 35.07
C PRO A 547 -0.16 -31.16 35.07
N PRO A 548 -1.23 -31.29 34.26
CA PRO A 548 -2.04 -32.51 34.22
C PRO A 548 -1.29 -33.64 33.48
N THR A 549 -1.41 -34.86 33.98
CA THR A 549 -0.69 -36.05 33.46
C THR A 549 -1.49 -36.84 32.42
N GLY A 550 -2.76 -36.49 32.19
CA GLY A 550 -3.64 -37.15 31.23
C GLY A 550 -4.26 -38.47 31.70
N VAL A 551 -4.36 -38.68 33.02
CA VAL A 551 -5.09 -39.82 33.62
C VAL A 551 -6.55 -39.47 33.92
N GLU A 552 -6.82 -38.21 34.30
CA GLU A 552 -8.14 -37.75 34.76
C GLU A 552 -9.06 -37.23 33.65
N HIS A 553 -8.51 -36.97 32.45
CA HIS A 553 -9.23 -36.38 31.33
C HIS A 553 -9.10 -37.25 30.06
N PRO A 554 -10.22 -37.67 29.44
CA PRO A 554 -10.18 -38.41 28.19
C PRO A 554 -9.59 -37.57 27.05
N LEU A 555 -8.93 -38.26 26.11
CA LEU A 555 -8.48 -37.65 24.87
C LEU A 555 -9.59 -37.71 23.81
N PRO A 556 -9.82 -36.63 23.05
CA PRO A 556 -10.86 -36.60 22.02
C PRO A 556 -10.56 -37.61 20.91
N GLN A 557 -11.53 -38.48 20.62
CA GLN A 557 -11.47 -39.45 19.53
C GLN A 557 -12.25 -38.94 18.32
N ARG A 558 -11.77 -39.23 17.11
CA ARG A 558 -12.51 -38.93 15.88
C ARG A 558 -13.85 -39.69 15.87
N LEU A 559 -14.88 -39.10 15.26
CA LEU A 559 -16.19 -39.73 15.13
C LEU A 559 -16.13 -40.84 14.07
N ASP A 560 -16.69 -42.02 14.38
CA ASP A 560 -16.72 -43.14 13.45
C ASP A 560 -17.59 -42.80 12.22
N GLY A 561 -17.02 -42.95 11.01
CA GLY A 561 -17.67 -42.54 9.76
C GLY A 561 -17.45 -41.08 9.36
N ASN A 562 -16.67 -40.29 10.12
CA ASN A 562 -16.28 -38.94 9.73
C ASN A 562 -15.29 -38.96 8.55
N HIS A 563 -15.64 -38.26 7.47
CA HIS A 563 -14.88 -38.26 6.22
C HIS A 563 -14.09 -36.96 5.95
N LEU A 564 -13.87 -36.10 6.97
CA LEU A 564 -13.19 -34.81 6.81
C LEU A 564 -11.77 -34.92 6.23
N TYR A 565 -11.11 -36.07 6.37
CA TYR A 565 -9.82 -36.36 5.74
C TYR A 565 -9.87 -36.26 4.20
N ARG A 566 -11.03 -36.47 3.56
CA ARG A 566 -11.21 -36.31 2.10
C ARG A 566 -10.99 -34.86 1.62
N TYR A 567 -11.32 -33.89 2.47
CA TYR A 567 -11.17 -32.44 2.22
C TYR A 567 -9.81 -31.90 2.71
N SER A 568 -8.97 -32.76 3.30
CA SER A 568 -7.61 -32.44 3.69
C SER A 568 -6.70 -32.24 2.48
N LYS A 569 -5.85 -31.21 2.53
CA LYS A 569 -4.69 -31.09 1.63
C LYS A 569 -3.55 -32.06 1.97
N VAL A 570 -3.55 -32.61 3.20
CA VAL A 570 -2.43 -33.37 3.77
C VAL A 570 -2.74 -34.86 3.96
N LEU A 571 -4.02 -35.26 3.95
CA LEU A 571 -4.45 -36.65 4.11
C LEU A 571 -5.14 -37.20 2.85
N GLU A 572 -4.84 -38.45 2.53
CA GLU A 572 -5.21 -39.12 1.29
C GLU A 572 -6.57 -39.83 1.41
N ALA A 573 -7.43 -39.66 0.41
CA ALA A 573 -8.78 -40.21 0.42
C ALA A 573 -8.74 -41.70 0.06
N HIS A 574 -8.93 -42.57 1.05
CA HIS A 574 -8.98 -44.02 0.89
C HIS A 574 -9.95 -44.64 1.92
N LEU A 575 -10.23 -45.94 1.81
CA LEU A 575 -11.27 -46.66 2.57
C LEU A 575 -10.82 -47.18 3.96
N GLY A 576 -9.73 -46.64 4.54
CA GLY A 576 -9.20 -47.05 5.85
C GLY A 576 -8.60 -45.89 6.65
N ASP A 577 -7.61 -46.18 7.50
CA ASP A 577 -6.95 -45.19 8.38
C ASP A 577 -6.15 -44.12 7.62
N PRO A 578 -6.47 -42.81 7.75
CA PRO A 578 -6.01 -41.75 6.85
C PRO A 578 -4.49 -41.70 6.66
N LYS A 579 -4.04 -42.11 5.47
CA LYS A 579 -2.63 -42.02 5.07
C LYS A 579 -2.23 -40.56 4.74
N PRO A 580 -1.00 -40.14 5.05
CA PRO A 580 -0.48 -38.86 4.59
C PRO A 580 -0.32 -38.83 3.08
N ARG A 581 -0.71 -37.71 2.45
CA ARG A 581 -0.36 -37.45 1.05
C ARG A 581 1.15 -37.22 0.93
N PRO A 582 1.78 -37.58 -0.19
CA PRO A 582 3.11 -37.06 -0.52
C PRO A 582 3.06 -35.53 -0.54
N LEU A 583 4.06 -34.88 0.07
CA LEU A 583 4.13 -33.42 0.10
C LEU A 583 4.22 -32.89 -1.34
N PRO A 584 3.33 -31.98 -1.78
CA PRO A 584 3.37 -31.47 -3.14
C PRO A 584 4.63 -30.64 -3.37
N ALA A 585 5.08 -30.60 -4.62
CA ALA A 585 6.17 -29.73 -5.04
C ALA A 585 5.83 -28.26 -4.74
N CYS A 586 6.85 -27.48 -4.39
CA CYS A 586 6.66 -26.08 -4.06
C CYS A 586 6.18 -25.27 -5.27
N PRO A 587 5.27 -24.29 -5.08
CA PRO A 587 4.71 -23.53 -6.19
C PRO A 587 5.82 -22.75 -6.90
N HIS A 588 6.11 -23.12 -8.15
CA HIS A 588 7.10 -22.45 -8.98
C HIS A 588 6.47 -21.24 -9.68
N LEU A 589 6.76 -20.04 -9.17
CA LEU A 589 6.34 -18.80 -9.82
C LEU A 589 7.17 -18.55 -11.09
N SER A 590 6.49 -18.50 -12.24
CA SER A 590 7.09 -18.02 -13.49
C SER A 590 7.15 -16.49 -13.47
N TRP A 591 8.29 -15.95 -13.04
CA TRP A 591 8.53 -14.51 -13.04
C TRP A 591 8.41 -13.93 -14.46
N ALA A 592 7.65 -12.85 -14.60
CA ALA A 592 7.57 -12.12 -15.86
C ALA A 592 8.97 -11.59 -16.21
N LYS A 593 9.40 -11.77 -17.46
CA LYS A 593 10.67 -11.19 -17.91
C LYS A 593 10.52 -9.66 -17.91
N PRO A 594 11.31 -8.91 -17.14
CA PRO A 594 11.25 -7.46 -17.18
C PRO A 594 11.69 -7.01 -18.58
N GLN A 595 10.81 -6.33 -19.30
CA GLN A 595 11.15 -5.62 -20.52
C GLN A 595 11.60 -4.21 -20.11
N PRO A 596 12.90 -3.88 -20.12
CA PRO A 596 13.33 -2.51 -19.92
C PRO A 596 12.78 -1.67 -21.07
N LEU A 597 12.19 -0.50 -20.75
CA LEU A 597 11.72 0.43 -21.78
C LEU A 597 12.88 1.10 -22.54
N ASN A 598 14.12 0.92 -22.08
CA ASN A 598 15.34 1.40 -22.71
C ASN A 598 16.32 0.22 -22.95
N GLU A 599 16.62 -0.05 -24.22
CA GLU A 599 17.94 -0.56 -24.64
C GLU A 599 18.86 0.60 -25.12
N THR A 600 18.50 1.83 -24.78
CA THR A 600 19.27 3.03 -25.13
C THR A 600 20.44 3.24 -24.17
N ALA A 601 21.61 2.81 -24.63
CA ALA A 601 22.95 2.90 -24.05
C ALA A 601 23.30 1.88 -22.92
N PRO A 602 24.42 1.14 -23.06
CA PRO A 602 25.04 0.40 -21.96
C PRO A 602 25.31 1.28 -20.73
N SER A 603 25.24 0.69 -19.53
CA SER A 603 25.57 1.34 -18.26
C SER A 603 27.02 1.85 -18.16
N ASN A 604 27.86 1.48 -19.13
CA ASN A 604 29.26 1.85 -19.30
C ASN A 604 29.46 3.30 -19.83
N LEU A 605 28.42 3.93 -20.40
CA LEU A 605 28.55 5.19 -21.16
C LEU A 605 28.37 6.48 -20.36
N TRP A 606 27.89 6.40 -19.11
CA TRP A 606 27.79 7.56 -18.22
C TRP A 606 29.04 7.72 -17.33
N LYS A 607 30.08 8.35 -17.89
CA LYS A 607 31.10 9.07 -17.09
C LYS A 607 30.79 10.56 -17.16
N HIS A 608 30.73 11.22 -16.00
CA HIS A 608 30.47 12.65 -15.91
C HIS A 608 31.59 13.44 -16.60
N GLN A 609 31.25 14.34 -17.53
CA GLN A 609 32.22 14.99 -18.43
C GLN A 609 33.28 15.82 -17.69
N LYS A 610 32.99 16.27 -16.46
CA LYS A 610 33.94 16.92 -15.53
C LYS A 610 35.06 16.02 -14.99
N LEU A 611 35.04 14.71 -15.27
CA LEU A 611 36.06 13.74 -14.87
C LEU A 611 36.77 13.06 -16.07
N LEU A 612 36.50 13.51 -17.30
CA LEU A 612 37.16 13.01 -18.51
C LEU A 612 38.42 13.80 -18.92
N SER A 613 38.81 14.80 -18.14
CA SER A 613 39.99 15.65 -18.39
C SER A 613 41.13 15.48 -17.39
N VAL A 614 41.05 14.51 -16.47
CA VAL A 614 42.14 14.20 -15.53
C VAL A 614 42.46 12.70 -15.55
N ASP A 615 43.45 12.34 -16.37
CA ASP A 615 44.06 11.01 -16.40
C ASP A 615 45.02 10.88 -15.20
N LEU A 616 44.46 10.51 -14.04
CA LEU A 616 45.15 10.53 -12.73
C LEU A 616 46.39 9.62 -12.67
N ASP A 617 46.52 8.65 -13.58
CA ASP A 617 47.63 7.70 -13.63
C ASP A 617 48.86 8.20 -14.42
N LYS A 618 48.85 9.44 -14.94
CA LYS A 618 49.95 10.01 -15.74
C LYS A 618 50.53 11.34 -15.27
N VAL A 619 50.10 11.87 -14.12
CA VAL A 619 50.72 13.05 -13.52
C VAL A 619 51.72 12.63 -12.45
N ALA A 620 53.00 12.55 -12.84
CA ALA A 620 54.09 12.52 -11.88
C ALA A 620 54.12 13.87 -11.13
N LEU A 621 53.57 13.91 -9.92
CA LEU A 621 53.56 15.10 -9.08
C LEU A 621 55.01 15.56 -8.82
N PRO A 622 55.36 16.84 -9.11
CA PRO A 622 56.66 17.36 -8.73
C PRO A 622 56.79 17.33 -7.19
N ASN A 623 57.98 16.98 -6.72
CA ASN A 623 58.23 16.69 -5.31
C ASN A 623 58.25 17.97 -4.45
N VAL A 624 57.06 18.48 -4.08
CA VAL A 624 56.91 19.69 -3.28
C VAL A 624 57.32 19.41 -1.84
N LYS A 625 58.49 19.97 -1.45
CA LYS A 625 58.98 19.96 -0.07
C LYS A 625 57.91 20.54 0.88
N SER A 626 57.66 19.82 1.96
CA SER A 626 56.67 20.14 2.99
C SER A 626 57.09 21.34 3.85
N TYR A 627 56.90 22.56 3.33
CA TYR A 627 56.95 23.78 4.14
C TYR A 627 55.67 23.88 5.00
N ARG A 628 55.72 23.35 6.23
CA ARG A 628 54.72 23.65 7.26
C ARG A 628 54.86 25.13 7.64
N PRO A 629 53.79 25.94 7.59
CA PRO A 629 53.76 27.21 8.31
C PRO A 629 53.89 26.91 9.81
N GLN A 630 54.88 27.49 10.48
CA GLN A 630 54.97 27.37 11.93
C GLN A 630 53.92 28.25 12.61
N VAL A 631 52.83 27.63 13.06
CA VAL A 631 51.91 28.25 14.00
C VAL A 631 52.64 28.37 15.34
N ARG A 632 53.06 29.59 15.71
CA ARG A 632 53.63 29.87 17.03
C ARG A 632 52.53 29.73 18.09
N PRO A 633 52.78 29.06 19.23
CA PRO A 633 51.86 29.09 20.35
C PRO A 633 51.93 30.45 21.05
N LEU A 634 50.79 31.11 21.23
CA LEU A 634 50.69 32.28 22.10
C LEU A 634 50.78 31.83 23.55
N SER A 635 51.72 32.41 24.29
CA SER A 635 51.86 32.26 25.74
C SER A 635 51.18 33.45 26.46
N PRO A 636 50.79 33.31 27.73
CA PRO A 636 49.86 34.25 28.37
C PRO A 636 50.54 35.43 29.06
N GLY A 637 49.95 36.63 28.94
CA GLY A 637 50.25 37.79 29.78
C GLY A 637 50.44 39.12 29.03
N GLU A 638 49.99 40.21 29.67
CA GLU A 638 50.34 41.62 29.44
C GLU A 638 49.90 42.24 28.08
N SER A 639 48.81 43.03 28.00
CA SER A 639 48.54 44.41 28.50
C SER A 639 49.23 45.52 27.68
N GLY A 640 48.61 46.67 27.37
CA GLY A 640 47.29 47.24 27.73
C GLY A 640 46.63 47.99 26.56
N ALA A 641 45.35 48.39 26.67
CA ALA A 641 44.91 49.73 27.15
C ALA A 641 45.13 50.85 26.10
N TRP A 642 44.20 51.75 25.78
CA TRP A 642 42.88 52.12 26.36
C TRP A 642 41.81 52.17 25.21
N ASP A 643 40.56 52.61 25.34
CA ASP A 643 39.81 53.26 26.44
C ASP A 643 38.28 53.02 26.33
N ILE A 644 37.52 53.34 27.39
CA ILE A 644 36.06 53.48 27.39
C ILE A 644 35.65 54.62 28.35
N PRO A 645 34.77 55.52 27.90
CA PRO A 645 33.67 56.02 28.75
C PRO A 645 32.33 55.81 28.03
N GLY A 646 31.30 55.15 28.56
CA GLY A 646 30.94 54.71 29.92
C GLY A 646 29.46 55.09 30.14
N GLY A 647 28.58 54.36 30.83
CA GLY A 647 28.65 53.07 31.51
C GLY A 647 27.35 52.84 32.32
N ILE A 648 27.26 51.72 33.05
CA ILE A 648 26.25 51.37 34.09
C ILE A 648 24.95 50.66 33.60
N MET A 649 24.82 49.41 34.08
CA MET A 649 23.65 48.48 34.05
C MET A 649 22.81 48.64 35.35
N PRO A 650 21.73 47.86 35.68
CA PRO A 650 21.02 46.80 34.93
C PRO A 650 19.46 46.88 34.93
N GLY A 651 18.81 46.09 34.06
CA GLY A 651 17.54 45.41 34.38
C GLY A 651 16.21 45.97 33.84
N ARG A 652 15.59 45.19 32.92
CA ARG A 652 14.13 44.96 32.68
C ARG A 652 14.02 44.03 31.46
N TYR A 653 13.62 42.77 31.62
CA TYR A 653 12.24 42.27 31.58
C TYR A 653 11.44 42.71 30.33
N ASN A 654 11.02 41.71 29.55
CA ASN A 654 10.37 41.84 28.23
C ASN A 654 9.22 42.87 28.19
N GLN A 655 9.23 43.75 27.19
CA GLN A 655 8.14 44.71 26.96
C GLN A 655 7.75 44.87 25.48
N GLU A 656 7.69 43.77 24.72
CA GLU A 656 7.12 43.80 23.35
C GLU A 656 6.23 42.60 22.96
N VAL A 657 5.83 41.77 23.94
CA VAL A 657 4.81 40.70 23.76
C VAL A 657 3.39 41.19 24.18
N GLY A 658 3.22 42.50 24.37
CA GLY A 658 2.03 43.09 24.99
C GLY A 658 0.81 43.30 24.08
N GLN A 659 0.96 43.18 22.75
CA GLN A 659 -0.12 43.53 21.80
C GLN A 659 -0.77 42.34 21.07
N THR A 660 -0.17 41.14 21.08
CA THR A 660 -0.70 39.97 20.35
C THR A 660 -1.66 39.11 21.17
N ILE A 661 -1.53 39.10 22.49
CA ILE A 661 -2.36 38.28 23.40
C ILE A 661 -3.88 38.61 23.36
N PRO A 662 -4.34 39.87 23.37
CA PRO A 662 -5.79 40.15 23.39
C PRO A 662 -6.50 39.75 22.08
N VAL A 663 -5.80 39.78 20.94
CA VAL A 663 -6.39 39.45 19.63
C VAL A 663 -6.73 37.95 19.53
N PHE A 664 -5.82 37.07 19.98
CA PHE A 664 -6.07 35.63 19.97
C PHE A 664 -7.14 35.21 20.99
N ALA A 665 -7.21 35.88 22.15
CA ALA A 665 -8.30 35.67 23.11
C ALA A 665 -9.67 36.07 22.52
N PHE A 666 -9.75 37.18 21.79
CA PHE A 666 -11.00 37.65 21.16
C PHE A 666 -11.45 36.72 20.03
N LEU A 667 -10.52 36.24 19.19
CA LEU A 667 -10.81 35.24 18.15
C LEU A 667 -11.28 33.91 18.75
N GLY A 668 -10.62 33.42 19.80
CA GLY A 668 -11.05 32.21 20.53
C GLY A 668 -12.47 32.34 21.08
N ALA A 669 -12.80 33.48 21.71
CA ALA A 669 -14.13 33.75 22.22
C ALA A 669 -15.21 33.76 21.10
N MET A 670 -14.92 34.37 19.94
CA MET A 670 -15.84 34.39 18.79
C MET A 670 -16.11 32.99 18.20
N VAL A 671 -15.11 32.10 18.17
CA VAL A 671 -15.28 30.71 17.72
C VAL A 671 -16.15 29.91 18.70
N VAL A 672 -15.96 30.07 20.02
CA VAL A 672 -16.81 29.43 21.03
C VAL A 672 -18.25 29.96 20.97
N LEU A 673 -18.43 31.27 20.82
CA LEU A 673 -19.75 31.90 20.81
C LEU A 673 -20.55 31.51 19.55
N SER A 674 -19.89 31.44 18.38
CA SER A 674 -20.52 30.94 17.15
C SER A 674 -20.86 29.45 17.23
N PHE A 675 -20.04 28.61 17.87
CA PHE A 675 -20.37 27.20 18.14
C PHE A 675 -21.65 27.06 19.01
N PHE A 676 -21.77 27.84 20.07
CA PHE A 676 -22.98 27.84 20.91
C PHE A 676 -24.22 28.35 20.17
N VAL A 677 -24.11 29.39 19.33
CA VAL A 677 -25.23 29.87 18.49
C VAL A 677 -25.68 28.79 17.49
N VAL A 678 -24.76 28.03 16.89
CA VAL A 678 -25.10 26.90 16.00
C VAL A 678 -25.80 25.77 16.74
N GLN A 679 -25.42 25.47 17.99
CA GLN A 679 -26.11 24.46 18.80
C GLN A 679 -27.52 24.93 19.24
N LEU A 680 -27.67 26.19 19.67
CA LEU A 680 -28.95 26.76 20.08
C LEU A 680 -29.94 26.91 18.91
N THR A 681 -29.45 27.19 17.70
CA THR A 681 -30.30 27.22 16.48
C THR A 681 -30.70 25.81 16.03
N LYS A 682 -29.82 24.80 16.13
CA LYS A 682 -30.20 23.39 15.91
C LYS A 682 -31.23 22.85 16.92
N ALA A 683 -31.27 23.38 18.14
CA ALA A 683 -32.27 23.01 19.14
C ALA A 683 -33.69 23.53 18.83
N LYS A 684 -33.84 24.59 18.02
CA LYS A 684 -35.13 25.22 17.68
C LYS A 684 -35.51 25.02 16.20
N GLY A 685 -35.71 23.77 15.77
CA GLY A 685 -36.07 23.51 14.36
C GLY A 685 -36.43 22.08 13.97
N LYS A 686 -37.46 21.46 14.57
CA LYS A 686 -38.09 20.24 14.02
C LYS A 686 -39.55 20.52 13.59
N PRO A 687 -39.85 20.58 12.27
CA PRO A 687 -41.23 20.65 11.79
C PRO A 687 -41.98 19.34 12.09
N LYS A 688 -43.24 19.44 12.54
CA LYS A 688 -44.10 18.26 12.78
C LYS A 688 -44.37 17.51 11.45
N ARG A 689 -43.90 16.26 11.32
CA ARG A 689 -44.28 15.36 10.22
C ARG A 689 -45.81 15.18 10.20
N ARG A 690 -46.46 15.49 9.07
CA ARG A 690 -47.87 15.14 8.81
C ARG A 690 -48.01 13.62 8.66
N LYS A 691 -49.09 13.05 9.22
CA LYS A 691 -49.44 11.62 9.04
C LYS A 691 -49.79 11.32 7.58
N PRO A 692 -49.38 10.18 6.99
CA PRO A 692 -49.85 9.75 5.68
C PRO A 692 -51.33 9.35 5.74
N ARG A 693 -52.06 9.63 4.65
CA ARG A 693 -53.51 9.42 4.53
C ARG A 693 -53.78 8.04 3.93
N ILE A 694 -54.53 7.19 4.65
CA ILE A 694 -54.93 5.85 4.18
C ILE A 694 -55.76 6.00 2.89
N LYS A 695 -55.39 5.27 1.82
CA LYS A 695 -56.26 5.01 0.67
C LYS A 695 -56.89 3.63 0.82
N ARG A 696 -58.21 3.54 0.62
CA ARG A 696 -58.96 2.27 0.54
C ARG A 696 -58.61 1.52 -0.75
N PRO A 697 -58.73 0.18 -0.78
CA PRO A 697 -58.63 -0.59 -2.02
C PRO A 697 -59.89 -0.40 -2.87
N THR A 698 -59.71 -0.24 -4.18
CA THR A 698 -60.81 -0.26 -5.15
C THR A 698 -60.99 -1.70 -5.64
N TYR A 699 -62.17 -2.29 -5.38
CA TYR A 699 -62.58 -3.50 -6.09
C TYR A 699 -62.84 -3.15 -7.56
N LEU A 700 -62.28 -3.94 -8.48
CA LEU A 700 -62.83 -4.10 -9.82
C LEU A 700 -62.71 -5.57 -10.23
N GLN A 701 -63.76 -6.06 -10.87
CA GLN A 701 -64.09 -7.47 -10.99
C GLN A 701 -64.21 -7.82 -12.47
N GLN A 702 -63.60 -8.96 -12.87
CA GLN A 702 -63.87 -9.75 -14.09
C GLN A 702 -63.95 -9.01 -15.45
N GLN A 703 -63.16 -9.47 -16.43
CA GLN A 703 -63.72 -10.41 -17.41
C GLN A 703 -62.66 -11.12 -18.28
N THR A 704 -63.03 -12.34 -18.63
CA THR A 704 -62.44 -13.36 -19.51
C THR A 704 -62.03 -12.91 -20.92
N THR A 705 -60.92 -13.44 -21.42
CA THR A 705 -60.78 -14.02 -22.78
C THR A 705 -59.82 -15.23 -22.72
N ALA A 706 -59.92 -16.15 -23.68
CA ALA A 706 -59.38 -17.53 -23.57
C ALA A 706 -58.38 -17.91 -24.69
N THR A 707 -57.67 -19.04 -24.50
CA THR A 707 -56.99 -19.91 -25.51
C THR A 707 -55.83 -19.28 -26.33
N THR A 708 -54.60 -19.84 -26.44
CA THR A 708 -54.25 -21.18 -26.99
C THR A 708 -52.80 -21.65 -26.68
N VAL A 709 -52.67 -22.94 -26.39
CA VAL A 709 -51.66 -23.97 -26.83
C VAL A 709 -50.18 -23.59 -27.17
N ALA A 710 -49.23 -23.98 -26.28
CA ALA A 710 -48.02 -24.85 -26.43
C ALA A 710 -47.00 -24.72 -27.64
N PRO A 711 -45.83 -25.43 -27.64
CA PRO A 711 -44.73 -25.40 -26.65
C PRO A 711 -43.28 -25.38 -27.24
N GLY A 712 -42.29 -25.05 -26.40
CA GLY A 712 -40.98 -25.75 -26.34
C GLY A 712 -39.75 -25.18 -27.07
N LYS A 713 -38.61 -25.11 -26.34
CA LYS A 713 -37.33 -25.79 -26.67
C LYS A 713 -36.26 -25.55 -25.59
N THR A 714 -35.55 -26.62 -25.23
CA THR A 714 -34.29 -26.62 -24.45
C THR A 714 -33.10 -26.26 -25.35
N PRO A 715 -31.95 -25.91 -24.75
CA PRO A 715 -30.75 -26.70 -25.10
C PRO A 715 -29.81 -27.02 -23.92
N THR A 716 -29.41 -28.29 -23.85
CA THR A 716 -28.01 -28.75 -23.67
C THR A 716 -27.52 -29.17 -25.06
N VAL A 717 -26.25 -29.08 -25.45
CA VAL A 717 -24.98 -29.30 -24.73
C VAL A 717 -23.99 -28.19 -25.05
#